data_AF-A0A3D3P4B1-F1
#
_entry.id   AF-A0A3D3P4B1-F1
#
_cell.length_a   1.000
_cell.length_b   1.000
_cell.length_c   1.000
_cell.angle_alpha   90.00
_cell.angle_beta   90.00
_cell.angle_gamma   90.00
#
_symmetry.space_group_name_H-M   'P 1'
#
loop_
_entity.id
_entity.type
_entity.pdbx_description
1 polymer ?
#
loop_
_entity_poly.entity_id
_entity_poly.type
_entity_poly.pdbx_seq_one_letter_code
_entity_poly.pdbx_strand_id
1 'polypeptide(L)'
;MTRGVEKLSVGKFQGQVLSAFKSFFDEESLSGFGERARSLKEGVLSEGRHRVVVLDLEKNGKSLKVAVKAFGRQGCLKDFYDFRKGSKAERSFKAGNFLKSRGVGTPQPIAYFDCWEGKRLVESFYLSDYVESLISFKDSLIQAYHEKADCRFLVARLSHIASAIRLMHDVGFWHRDLGNQNMEFQVSSKGEWREVQFIDLNRGRIREDLSVKERAQDFSRIRLPSAFLNVLVRIYWKGNPPPEFTKEMRSRRRGFEWWERSRRWRHPFRKRSRNPVGSYPEVQNIWIWDRESAQASITMERYERTRYYPLGRYYKVAWSVLKFAGRIWREYRRQLPLAYQSRVDLKGRFGVALESTDLDFNRQLELLEKLEGVSVLLRFCHHEGMSCWKEGVAQVKELAASGRKVMIAMVQDRGAVSEPDSWARFLSFVLDEIGGLVTAVEICHAVNRMKWGVHGPDDQVALLSPLVKLQEKFPEITFTGPACIDFEYHYVLSAFESAPDGLHYGALSHHLYVDRRGAPENFQGRFSTLEKCGLLRAIAKVVPACNDQVIISEVNWPLEGGGIWSPVTATHVDPDAPEHPLSVSEFDYGVYMLRYLVISVCSGFVDRVYWWRLVAHGFGLVDERAEGGWRERIGFKMLRVFLEQLGSATFLDKLEMEVDVYAFRFERGDEKIIMMWCNGRTYSGPWSFEFRQALNATGDVTGIKEVGDSPVYFFL
;
A
#
# COMPACT_ATOMS: atom_id res chain seq x y z
N MET A 1 45.47 -5.68 -13.61
CA MET A 1 46.26 -6.94 -13.63
C MET A 1 45.83 -7.78 -12.43
N THR A 2 45.22 -8.94 -12.68
CA THR A 2 44.82 -9.92 -11.67
C THR A 2 46.05 -10.57 -11.04
N ARG A 3 46.57 -10.01 -9.95
CA ARG A 3 47.52 -10.75 -9.09
C ARG A 3 46.75 -11.94 -8.49
N GLY A 4 47.27 -13.15 -8.66
CA GLY A 4 46.71 -14.36 -8.03
C GLY A 4 45.78 -15.22 -8.87
N VAL A 5 45.81 -15.16 -10.21
CA VAL A 5 45.13 -16.16 -11.07
C VAL A 5 46.18 -16.86 -11.93
N GLU A 6 46.13 -18.20 -11.96
CA GLU A 6 47.06 -19.05 -12.68
C GLU A 6 46.35 -19.90 -13.72
N LYS A 7 47.03 -20.15 -14.85
CA LYS A 7 46.58 -21.15 -15.82
C LYS A 7 46.85 -22.54 -15.25
N LEU A 8 45.90 -23.44 -15.43
CA LEU A 8 46.03 -24.83 -15.04
C LEU A 8 45.55 -25.73 -16.17
N SER A 9 46.35 -26.75 -16.49
CA SER A 9 46.01 -27.77 -17.47
C SER A 9 46.33 -29.12 -16.86
N VAL A 10 45.29 -29.94 -16.69
CA VAL A 10 45.37 -31.23 -16.00
C VAL A 10 44.50 -32.21 -16.79
N GLY A 11 45.13 -33.26 -17.32
CA GLY A 11 44.49 -34.16 -18.27
C GLY A 11 43.84 -33.41 -19.45
N LYS A 12 42.55 -33.67 -19.69
CA LYS A 12 41.75 -33.03 -20.76
C LYS A 12 41.23 -31.62 -20.42
N PHE A 13 41.38 -31.18 -19.17
CA PHE A 13 40.85 -29.90 -18.72
C PHE A 13 41.87 -28.79 -18.82
N GLN A 14 41.44 -27.65 -19.36
CA GLN A 14 42.21 -26.42 -19.43
C GLN A 14 41.40 -25.28 -18.83
N GLY A 15 42.05 -24.42 -18.06
CA GLY A 15 41.36 -23.30 -17.43
C GLY A 15 42.24 -22.41 -16.60
N GLN A 16 41.60 -21.68 -15.69
CA GLN A 16 42.29 -20.83 -14.73
C GLN A 16 41.74 -21.06 -13.33
N VAL A 17 42.64 -20.93 -12.36
CA VAL A 17 42.36 -21.08 -10.92
C VAL A 17 42.96 -19.91 -10.17
N LEU A 18 42.28 -19.47 -9.11
CA LEU A 18 42.87 -18.51 -8.18
C LEU A 18 44.01 -19.19 -7.41
N SER A 19 45.20 -18.59 -7.39
CA SER A 19 46.45 -19.18 -6.89
C SER A 19 46.31 -19.83 -5.51
N ALA A 20 45.52 -19.22 -4.61
CA ALA A 20 45.28 -19.73 -3.26
C ALA A 20 44.62 -21.13 -3.21
N PHE A 21 43.92 -21.53 -4.28
CA PHE A 21 43.20 -22.81 -4.36
C PHE A 21 43.83 -23.81 -5.31
N LYS A 22 44.96 -23.48 -5.97
CA LYS A 22 45.57 -24.33 -7.00
C LYS A 22 45.90 -25.74 -6.50
N SER A 23 46.33 -25.88 -5.24
CA SER A 23 46.71 -27.17 -4.66
C SER A 23 45.55 -28.19 -4.59
N PHE A 24 44.30 -27.75 -4.65
CA PHE A 24 43.13 -28.63 -4.64
C PHE A 24 42.83 -29.27 -6.02
N PHE A 25 43.52 -28.84 -7.08
CA PHE A 25 43.24 -29.25 -8.45
C PHE A 25 44.46 -29.96 -9.06
N ASP A 26 44.46 -31.28 -9.02
CA ASP A 26 45.47 -32.17 -9.60
C ASP A 26 44.81 -33.27 -10.46
N GLU A 27 45.61 -34.19 -11.01
CA GLU A 27 45.09 -35.26 -11.87
C GLU A 27 44.08 -36.16 -11.18
N GLU A 28 44.29 -36.45 -9.89
CA GLU A 28 43.39 -37.28 -9.10
C GLU A 28 42.05 -36.56 -8.85
N SER A 29 42.11 -35.29 -8.43
CA SER A 29 40.92 -34.51 -8.11
C SER A 29 40.13 -34.10 -9.36
N LEU A 30 40.74 -34.04 -10.53
CA LEU A 30 40.05 -33.76 -11.80
C LEU A 30 39.68 -35.03 -12.61
N SER A 31 40.23 -36.19 -12.26
CA SER A 31 39.82 -37.47 -12.84
C SER A 31 38.34 -37.75 -12.54
N GLY A 32 37.58 -38.13 -13.57
CA GLY A 32 36.13 -38.38 -13.46
C GLY A 32 35.28 -37.16 -13.07
N PHE A 33 35.85 -35.95 -12.98
CA PHE A 33 35.17 -34.76 -12.44
C PHE A 33 33.85 -34.46 -13.14
N GLY A 34 33.83 -34.57 -14.48
CA GLY A 34 32.64 -34.31 -15.28
C GLY A 34 31.52 -35.33 -15.11
N GLU A 35 31.84 -36.57 -14.74
CA GLU A 35 30.86 -37.58 -14.38
C GLU A 35 30.33 -37.31 -12.97
N ARG A 36 31.22 -37.12 -11.99
CA ARG A 36 30.84 -36.82 -10.59
C ARG A 36 29.90 -35.61 -10.51
N ALA A 37 30.27 -34.49 -11.15
CA ALA A 37 29.45 -33.29 -11.16
C ALA A 37 28.07 -33.47 -11.83
N ARG A 38 27.92 -34.48 -12.69
CA ARG A 38 26.66 -34.78 -13.41
C ARG A 38 25.90 -35.98 -12.86
N SER A 39 26.47 -36.80 -11.99
CA SER A 39 25.84 -38.01 -11.43
C SER A 39 25.45 -37.89 -9.96
N LEU A 40 25.96 -36.90 -9.23
CA LEU A 40 25.59 -36.64 -7.83
C LEU A 40 24.08 -36.61 -7.60
N LYS A 41 23.63 -37.10 -6.45
CA LYS A 41 22.22 -37.05 -6.04
C LYS A 41 22.02 -36.14 -4.83
N GLU A 42 23.01 -36.07 -3.94
CA GLU A 42 23.05 -35.17 -2.79
C GLU A 42 23.81 -33.88 -3.15
N GLY A 43 23.51 -32.77 -2.46
CA GLY A 43 24.17 -31.47 -2.70
C GLY A 43 23.78 -30.79 -4.02
N VAL A 44 22.63 -31.11 -4.60
CA VAL A 44 22.17 -30.54 -5.88
C VAL A 44 21.43 -29.22 -5.64
N LEU A 45 22.02 -28.11 -6.08
CA LEU A 45 21.41 -26.78 -5.93
C LEU A 45 20.50 -26.43 -7.12
N SER A 46 20.78 -26.95 -8.31
CA SER A 46 19.95 -26.69 -9.50
C SER A 46 20.06 -27.83 -10.52
N GLU A 47 18.91 -28.26 -11.03
CA GLU A 47 18.80 -29.31 -12.04
C GLU A 47 18.52 -28.79 -13.46
N GLY A 48 18.81 -29.63 -14.45
CA GLY A 48 18.52 -29.40 -15.86
C GLY A 48 19.77 -29.32 -16.72
N ARG A 49 19.67 -28.62 -17.86
CA ARG A 49 20.79 -28.52 -18.83
C ARG A 49 22.03 -27.85 -18.23
N HIS A 50 21.84 -26.88 -17.34
CA HIS A 50 22.91 -26.27 -16.58
C HIS A 50 22.70 -26.73 -15.15
N ARG A 51 23.61 -27.56 -14.66
CA ARG A 51 23.49 -28.22 -13.36
C ARG A 51 24.38 -27.50 -12.36
N VAL A 52 23.91 -27.31 -11.13
CA VAL A 52 24.71 -26.76 -10.03
C VAL A 52 24.72 -27.77 -8.88
N VAL A 53 25.92 -28.17 -8.45
CA VAL A 53 26.13 -29.15 -7.37
C VAL A 53 27.19 -28.64 -6.39
N VAL A 54 27.13 -29.08 -5.14
CA VAL A 54 28.18 -28.85 -4.15
C VAL A 54 29.12 -30.06 -4.14
N LEU A 55 30.43 -29.80 -4.19
CA LEU A 55 31.48 -30.81 -4.04
C LEU A 55 32.37 -30.43 -2.87
N ASP A 56 32.79 -31.43 -2.10
CA ASP A 56 33.83 -31.28 -1.10
C ASP A 56 35.15 -31.77 -1.70
N LEU A 57 36.13 -30.86 -1.83
CA LEU A 57 37.46 -31.16 -2.34
C LEU A 57 38.43 -31.22 -1.16
N GLU A 58 39.05 -32.38 -0.96
CA GLU A 58 40.03 -32.58 0.10
C GLU A 58 41.45 -32.66 -0.47
N LYS A 59 42.38 -31.91 0.14
CA LYS A 59 43.82 -32.06 -0.15
C LYS A 59 44.64 -31.73 1.09
N ASN A 60 45.59 -32.61 1.43
CA ASN A 60 46.53 -32.42 2.53
C ASN A 60 45.84 -32.05 3.87
N GLY A 61 44.72 -32.71 4.18
CA GLY A 61 43.94 -32.47 5.41
C GLY A 61 43.11 -31.18 5.42
N LYS A 62 43.09 -30.41 4.34
CA LYS A 62 42.19 -29.25 4.17
C LYS A 62 41.00 -29.67 3.31
N SER A 63 39.80 -29.29 3.73
CA SER A 63 38.56 -29.47 2.97
C SER A 63 38.07 -28.14 2.42
N LEU A 64 37.62 -28.16 1.17
CA LEU A 64 37.09 -27.00 0.45
C LEU A 64 35.75 -27.35 -0.17
N LYS A 65 34.66 -26.79 0.37
CA LYS A 65 33.33 -26.92 -0.22
C LYS A 65 33.19 -25.97 -1.41
N VAL A 66 32.88 -26.50 -2.58
CA VAL A 66 32.76 -25.71 -3.82
C VAL A 66 31.42 -25.91 -4.50
N ALA A 67 30.80 -24.81 -4.92
CA ALA A 67 29.65 -24.84 -5.82
C ALA A 67 30.15 -24.96 -7.27
N VAL A 68 29.77 -26.04 -7.95
CA VAL A 68 30.15 -26.35 -9.33
C VAL A 68 28.97 -26.17 -10.27
N LYS A 69 29.06 -25.16 -11.13
CA LYS A 69 28.13 -24.95 -12.24
C LYS A 69 28.62 -25.66 -13.49
N ALA A 70 28.03 -26.81 -13.77
CA ALA A 70 28.27 -27.60 -14.98
C ALA A 70 27.39 -27.13 -16.14
N PHE A 71 28.00 -26.53 -17.16
CA PHE A 71 27.27 -26.08 -18.35
C PHE A 71 27.06 -27.25 -19.33
N GLY A 72 25.81 -27.63 -19.57
CA GLY A 72 25.48 -28.64 -20.57
C GLY A 72 25.85 -28.25 -22.01
N ARG A 73 26.10 -29.29 -22.82
CA ARG A 73 26.50 -29.22 -24.24
C ARG A 73 25.61 -28.29 -25.06
N GLN A 74 26.19 -27.70 -26.09
CA GLN A 74 25.52 -26.74 -26.98
C GLN A 74 25.79 -27.05 -28.46
N GLY A 75 25.23 -26.28 -29.39
CA GLY A 75 25.40 -26.50 -30.83
C GLY A 75 26.72 -25.93 -31.36
N CYS A 76 27.19 -26.42 -32.51
CA CYS A 76 28.50 -26.08 -33.08
C CYS A 76 28.70 -24.58 -33.31
N LEU A 77 27.65 -23.86 -33.76
CA LEU A 77 27.72 -22.39 -33.92
C LEU A 77 28.03 -21.67 -32.60
N LYS A 78 27.45 -22.16 -31.50
CA LYS A 78 27.63 -21.57 -30.18
C LYS A 78 29.00 -21.90 -29.61
N ASP A 79 29.55 -23.06 -29.93
CA ASP A 79 30.93 -23.44 -29.59
C ASP A 79 31.94 -22.61 -30.34
N PHE A 80 31.74 -22.37 -31.64
CA PHE A 80 32.61 -21.48 -32.39
C PHE A 80 32.64 -20.06 -31.79
N TYR A 81 31.47 -19.55 -31.37
CA TYR A 81 31.40 -18.30 -30.63
C TYR A 81 32.18 -18.36 -29.31
N ASP A 82 32.00 -19.40 -28.49
CA ASP A 82 32.69 -19.53 -27.20
C ASP A 82 34.19 -19.78 -27.38
N PHE A 83 34.62 -20.46 -28.45
CA PHE A 83 36.03 -20.66 -28.77
C PHE A 83 36.73 -19.31 -29.01
N ARG A 84 36.03 -18.34 -29.62
CA ARG A 84 36.56 -16.99 -29.85
C ARG A 84 36.35 -16.02 -28.67
N LYS A 85 35.26 -16.15 -27.94
CA LYS A 85 34.82 -15.17 -26.91
C LYS A 85 34.94 -15.69 -25.47
N GLY A 86 35.57 -16.85 -25.30
CA GLY A 86 35.65 -17.59 -24.06
C GLY A 86 34.39 -18.39 -23.75
N SER A 87 34.49 -19.45 -22.96
CA SER A 87 33.36 -20.29 -22.57
C SER A 87 32.39 -19.57 -21.62
N LYS A 88 31.25 -20.20 -21.32
CA LYS A 88 30.34 -19.70 -20.27
C LYS A 88 31.02 -19.71 -18.90
N ALA A 89 31.83 -20.73 -18.62
CA ALA A 89 32.52 -20.85 -17.35
C ALA A 89 33.61 -19.78 -17.21
N GLU A 90 34.43 -19.61 -18.25
CA GLU A 90 35.46 -18.56 -18.31
C GLU A 90 34.86 -17.16 -18.11
N ARG A 91 33.75 -16.86 -18.80
CA ARG A 91 33.06 -15.56 -18.63
C ARG A 91 32.51 -15.38 -17.22
N SER A 92 31.99 -16.43 -16.59
CA SER A 92 31.51 -16.38 -15.20
C SER A 92 32.65 -16.09 -14.24
N PHE A 93 33.79 -16.77 -14.42
CA PHE A 93 34.99 -16.57 -13.61
C PHE A 93 35.58 -15.17 -13.77
N LYS A 94 35.68 -14.65 -15.00
CA LYS A 94 36.14 -13.28 -15.24
C LYS A 94 35.21 -12.24 -14.61
N ALA A 95 33.90 -12.42 -14.77
CA ALA A 95 32.90 -11.53 -14.18
C ALA A 95 32.93 -11.57 -12.64
N GLY A 96 32.97 -12.75 -12.04
CA GLY A 96 33.02 -12.90 -10.58
C GLY A 96 34.29 -12.29 -9.99
N ASN A 97 35.46 -12.48 -10.63
CA ASN A 97 36.71 -11.89 -10.14
C ASN A 97 36.69 -10.37 -10.26
N PHE A 98 36.10 -9.84 -11.34
CA PHE A 98 35.88 -8.41 -11.50
C PHE A 98 35.04 -7.83 -10.35
N LEU A 99 33.88 -8.43 -10.07
CA LEU A 99 32.99 -8.00 -8.99
C LEU A 99 33.69 -8.07 -7.62
N LYS A 100 34.31 -9.20 -7.26
CA LYS A 100 35.05 -9.34 -6.00
C LYS A 100 36.17 -8.32 -5.85
N SER A 101 36.94 -8.07 -6.91
CA SER A 101 38.03 -7.09 -6.89
C SER A 101 37.57 -5.64 -6.67
N ARG A 102 36.27 -5.37 -6.86
CA ARG A 102 35.64 -4.05 -6.70
C ARG A 102 34.69 -3.99 -5.50
N GLY A 103 34.73 -4.99 -4.61
CA GLY A 103 33.89 -5.03 -3.42
C GLY A 103 32.41 -5.21 -3.71
N VAL A 104 32.06 -5.88 -4.82
CA VAL A 104 30.67 -6.24 -5.14
C VAL A 104 30.45 -7.72 -4.82
N GLY A 105 29.37 -7.99 -4.07
CA GLY A 105 29.01 -9.34 -3.66
C GLY A 105 28.76 -10.32 -4.80
N THR A 106 29.43 -11.46 -4.70
CA THR A 106 29.27 -12.68 -5.52
C THR A 106 30.05 -13.79 -4.79
N PRO A 107 29.67 -15.08 -4.87
CA PRO A 107 30.47 -16.14 -4.26
C PRO A 107 31.91 -16.12 -4.80
N GLN A 108 32.91 -16.35 -3.94
CA GLN A 108 34.32 -16.23 -4.32
C GLN A 108 34.63 -17.14 -5.51
N PRO A 109 35.02 -16.60 -6.68
CA PRO A 109 35.40 -17.42 -7.82
C PRO A 109 36.67 -18.19 -7.49
N ILE A 110 36.64 -19.51 -7.69
CA ILE A 110 37.76 -20.41 -7.40
C ILE A 110 38.45 -20.78 -8.70
N ALA A 111 37.70 -21.32 -9.67
CA ALA A 111 38.25 -21.77 -10.94
C ALA A 111 37.22 -21.82 -12.07
N TYR A 112 37.71 -21.98 -13.29
CA TYR A 112 36.92 -22.57 -14.38
C TYR A 112 37.74 -23.63 -15.11
N PHE A 113 37.08 -24.65 -15.64
CA PHE A 113 37.69 -25.71 -16.44
C PHE A 113 36.85 -26.01 -17.67
N ASP A 114 37.50 -26.01 -18.84
CA ASP A 114 36.90 -26.38 -20.11
C ASP A 114 37.63 -27.58 -20.71
N CYS A 115 36.87 -28.45 -21.38
CA CYS A 115 37.39 -29.54 -22.20
C CYS A 115 37.00 -29.28 -23.65
N TRP A 116 37.99 -28.99 -24.49
CA TRP A 116 37.82 -28.74 -25.91
C TRP A 116 38.35 -29.91 -26.74
N GLU A 117 37.52 -30.43 -27.66
CA GLU A 117 37.94 -31.35 -28.70
C GLU A 117 37.95 -30.58 -30.03
N GLY A 118 39.13 -30.11 -30.44
CA GLY A 118 39.24 -29.12 -31.51
C GLY A 118 38.46 -27.84 -31.18
N LYS A 119 37.43 -27.51 -31.97
CA LYS A 119 36.54 -26.36 -31.73
C LYS A 119 35.24 -26.72 -31.02
N ARG A 120 35.10 -27.98 -30.55
CA ARG A 120 33.91 -28.49 -29.87
C ARG A 120 34.09 -28.37 -28.35
N LEU A 121 33.20 -27.65 -27.67
CA LEU A 121 33.20 -27.57 -26.20
C LEU A 121 32.46 -28.78 -25.63
N VAL A 122 33.21 -29.74 -25.12
CA VAL A 122 32.70 -31.01 -24.62
C VAL A 122 32.14 -30.85 -23.21
N GLU A 123 32.92 -30.18 -22.35
CA GLU A 123 32.62 -29.95 -20.94
C GLU A 123 33.07 -28.55 -20.51
N SER A 124 32.34 -27.91 -19.60
CA SER A 124 32.63 -26.56 -19.11
C SER A 124 32.08 -26.39 -17.70
N PHE A 125 32.96 -26.06 -16.76
CA PHE A 125 32.66 -25.98 -15.33
C PHE A 125 33.13 -24.65 -14.75
N TYR A 126 32.24 -23.95 -14.05
CA TYR A 126 32.58 -22.81 -13.21
C TYR A 126 32.50 -23.22 -11.74
N LEU A 127 33.55 -22.90 -10.97
CA LEU A 127 33.66 -23.25 -9.57
C LEU A 127 33.76 -21.97 -8.74
N SER A 128 32.93 -21.87 -7.71
CA SER A 128 33.00 -20.83 -6.69
C SER A 128 32.92 -21.45 -5.30
N ASP A 129 33.25 -20.65 -4.30
CA ASP A 129 32.98 -20.98 -2.91
C ASP A 129 31.49 -21.28 -2.70
N TYR A 130 31.20 -22.22 -1.82
CA TYR A 130 29.84 -22.57 -1.45
C TYR A 130 29.43 -21.78 -0.20
N VAL A 131 28.55 -20.81 -0.40
CA VAL A 131 28.00 -20.01 0.68
C VAL A 131 26.73 -20.67 1.18
N GLU A 132 26.77 -21.19 2.42
CA GLU A 132 25.62 -21.84 3.05
C GLU A 132 24.49 -20.84 3.33
N SER A 133 23.24 -21.32 3.41
CA SER A 133 22.06 -20.53 3.83
C SER A 133 21.75 -19.28 2.98
N LEU A 134 22.07 -19.29 1.68
CA LEU A 134 21.62 -18.25 0.76
C LEU A 134 20.13 -18.38 0.45
N ILE A 135 19.43 -17.25 0.46
CA ILE A 135 18.03 -17.13 0.03
C ILE A 135 17.98 -16.20 -1.17
N SER A 136 17.29 -16.61 -2.23
CA SER A 136 17.11 -15.74 -3.40
C SER A 136 16.10 -14.63 -3.11
N PHE A 137 16.29 -13.45 -3.72
CA PHE A 137 15.31 -12.37 -3.63
C PHE A 137 13.94 -12.80 -4.16
N LYS A 138 13.91 -13.75 -5.10
CA LYS A 138 12.66 -14.38 -5.55
C LYS A 138 11.93 -15.09 -4.42
N ASP A 139 12.59 -16.02 -3.75
CA ASP A 139 11.92 -16.84 -2.73
C ASP A 139 11.60 -16.00 -1.50
N SER A 140 12.46 -15.03 -1.19
CA SER A 140 12.23 -14.02 -0.17
C SER A 140 10.97 -13.17 -0.41
N LEU A 141 10.71 -12.74 -1.65
CA LEU A 141 9.47 -12.04 -2.03
C LEU A 141 8.24 -12.95 -1.96
N ILE A 142 8.37 -14.19 -2.45
CA ILE A 142 7.26 -15.16 -2.41
C ILE A 142 6.84 -15.43 -0.97
N GLN A 143 7.81 -15.67 -0.09
CA GLN A 143 7.58 -15.82 1.34
C GLN A 143 6.87 -14.58 1.91
N ALA A 144 7.38 -13.38 1.63
CA ALA A 144 6.78 -12.14 2.12
C ALA A 144 5.33 -11.93 1.66
N TYR A 145 4.98 -12.32 0.44
CA TYR A 145 3.59 -12.23 -0.03
C TYR A 145 2.67 -13.28 0.61
N HIS A 146 3.17 -14.49 0.86
CA HIS A 146 2.40 -15.54 1.55
C HIS A 146 2.18 -15.22 3.02
N GLU A 147 3.20 -14.69 3.70
CA GLU A 147 3.15 -14.28 5.11
C GLU A 147 2.47 -12.91 5.31
N LYS A 148 1.96 -12.28 4.24
CA LYS A 148 1.35 -10.94 4.27
C LYS A 148 2.23 -9.90 4.97
N ALA A 149 3.52 -9.89 4.65
CA ALA A 149 4.49 -8.99 5.24
C ALA A 149 4.11 -7.50 5.04
N ASP A 150 4.43 -6.70 6.04
CA ASP A 150 4.17 -5.25 6.03
C ASP A 150 4.98 -4.51 4.94
N CYS A 151 4.43 -3.39 4.48
CA CYS A 151 5.03 -2.50 3.49
C CYS A 151 6.47 -2.09 3.82
N ARG A 152 6.77 -1.73 5.08
CA ARG A 152 8.11 -1.27 5.49
C ARG A 152 9.15 -2.35 5.34
N PHE A 153 8.81 -3.59 5.66
CA PHE A 153 9.68 -4.73 5.47
C PHE A 153 10.05 -4.92 4.00
N LEU A 154 9.06 -4.82 3.11
CA LEU A 154 9.28 -4.90 1.67
C LEU A 154 10.14 -3.74 1.16
N VAL A 155 9.87 -2.50 1.56
CA VAL A 155 10.62 -1.31 1.13
C VAL A 155 12.07 -1.35 1.63
N ALA A 156 12.31 -1.81 2.86
CA ALA A 156 13.65 -2.03 3.39
C ALA A 156 14.41 -3.06 2.54
N ARG A 157 13.74 -4.15 2.14
CA ARG A 157 14.32 -5.15 1.23
C ARG A 157 14.61 -4.59 -0.15
N LEU A 158 13.71 -3.78 -0.71
CA LEU A 158 13.96 -3.07 -1.97
C LEU A 158 15.16 -2.13 -1.84
N SER A 159 15.35 -1.48 -0.69
CA SER A 159 16.48 -0.58 -0.44
C SER A 159 17.81 -1.33 -0.43
N HIS A 160 17.84 -2.50 0.22
CA HIS A 160 18.99 -3.39 0.23
C HIS A 160 19.37 -3.85 -1.19
N ILE A 161 18.38 -4.31 -1.96
CA ILE A 161 18.57 -4.74 -3.36
C ILE A 161 19.00 -3.57 -4.26
N ALA A 162 18.34 -2.41 -4.16
CA ALA A 162 18.63 -1.24 -4.97
C ALA A 162 20.07 -0.75 -4.75
N SER A 163 20.54 -0.75 -3.49
CA SER A 163 21.91 -0.38 -3.14
C SER A 163 22.94 -1.33 -3.76
N ALA A 164 22.69 -2.63 -3.72
CA ALA A 164 23.56 -3.62 -4.35
C ALA A 164 23.60 -3.49 -5.88
N ILE A 165 22.44 -3.29 -6.53
CA ILE A 165 22.37 -3.08 -7.98
C ILE A 165 23.13 -1.81 -8.37
N ARG A 166 23.00 -0.73 -7.57
CA ARG A 166 23.74 0.51 -7.79
C ARG A 166 25.24 0.30 -7.69
N LEU A 167 25.72 -0.37 -6.65
CA LEU A 167 27.15 -0.67 -6.50
C LEU A 167 27.68 -1.48 -7.68
N MET A 168 26.95 -2.50 -8.13
CA MET A 168 27.30 -3.30 -9.32
C MET A 168 27.39 -2.45 -10.59
N HIS A 169 26.43 -1.54 -10.81
CA HIS A 169 26.44 -0.66 -11.98
C HIS A 169 27.50 0.44 -11.91
N ASP A 170 27.80 0.96 -10.72
CA ASP A 170 28.78 2.02 -10.49
C ASP A 170 30.22 1.53 -10.70
N VAL A 171 30.48 0.24 -10.51
CA VAL A 171 31.77 -0.37 -10.89
C VAL A 171 31.83 -0.78 -12.36
N GLY A 172 30.82 -0.46 -13.18
CA GLY A 172 30.82 -0.72 -14.62
C GLY A 172 30.36 -2.14 -15.02
N PHE A 173 29.67 -2.89 -14.16
CA PHE A 173 29.20 -4.24 -14.47
C PHE A 173 27.73 -4.27 -14.89
N TRP A 174 27.48 -4.66 -16.14
CA TRP A 174 26.14 -4.85 -16.71
C TRP A 174 25.78 -6.34 -16.70
N HIS A 175 24.80 -6.75 -15.90
CA HIS A 175 24.51 -8.17 -15.65
C HIS A 175 23.82 -8.86 -16.84
N ARG A 176 22.90 -8.17 -17.53
CA ARG A 176 22.16 -8.62 -18.73
C ARG A 176 21.16 -9.75 -18.53
N ASP A 177 21.07 -10.26 -17.31
CA ASP A 177 20.14 -11.31 -16.93
C ASP A 177 19.69 -11.16 -15.47
N LEU A 178 19.53 -9.92 -15.01
CA LEU A 178 19.22 -9.62 -13.62
C LEU A 178 17.73 -9.88 -13.30
N GLY A 179 17.38 -11.16 -13.14
CA GLY A 179 16.11 -11.58 -12.54
C GLY A 179 16.22 -11.70 -11.03
N ASN A 180 15.08 -11.71 -10.33
CA ASN A 180 15.05 -11.79 -8.85
C ASN A 180 15.79 -13.02 -8.30
N GLN A 181 15.82 -14.13 -9.04
CA GLN A 181 16.52 -15.35 -8.62
C GLN A 181 18.05 -15.26 -8.72
N ASN A 182 18.60 -14.23 -9.36
CA ASN A 182 20.04 -14.05 -9.54
C ASN A 182 20.67 -13.10 -8.50
N MET A 183 19.89 -12.73 -7.49
CA MET A 183 20.31 -11.93 -6.35
C MET A 183 20.01 -12.73 -5.09
N GLU A 184 21.05 -13.20 -4.41
CA GLU A 184 20.93 -14.02 -3.22
C GLU A 184 21.57 -13.32 -2.02
N PHE A 185 21.09 -13.59 -0.81
CA PHE A 185 21.67 -13.03 0.40
C PHE A 185 21.43 -13.95 1.59
N GLN A 186 22.24 -13.79 2.63
CA GLN A 186 22.03 -14.46 3.91
C GLN A 186 21.25 -13.54 4.84
N VAL A 187 20.42 -14.14 5.69
CA VAL A 187 19.78 -13.45 6.82
C VAL A 187 20.47 -13.94 8.09
N SER A 188 21.00 -13.02 8.88
CA SER A 188 21.64 -13.36 10.16
C SER A 188 20.60 -13.88 11.18
N SER A 189 21.06 -14.49 12.26
CA SER A 189 20.19 -14.90 13.39
C SER A 189 19.43 -13.73 14.03
N LYS A 190 19.93 -12.48 13.86
CA LYS A 190 19.27 -11.25 14.32
C LYS A 190 18.32 -10.64 13.28
N GLY A 191 18.12 -11.28 12.12
CA GLY A 191 17.28 -10.78 11.04
C GLY A 191 17.96 -9.78 10.08
N GLU A 192 19.22 -9.42 10.34
CA GLU A 192 19.98 -8.51 9.47
C GLU A 192 20.38 -9.16 8.15
N TRP A 193 20.23 -8.44 7.04
CA TRP A 193 20.60 -8.91 5.71
C TRP A 193 22.07 -8.66 5.43
N ARG A 194 22.79 -9.72 5.04
CA ARG A 194 24.16 -9.61 4.56
C ARG A 194 24.20 -9.15 3.11
N GLU A 195 25.40 -8.86 2.63
CA GLU A 195 25.64 -8.41 1.26
C GLU A 195 24.97 -9.31 0.21
N VAL A 196 24.31 -8.68 -0.78
CA VAL A 196 23.74 -9.37 -1.94
C VAL A 196 24.85 -9.99 -2.80
N GLN A 197 24.74 -11.29 -3.01
CA GLN A 197 25.59 -12.08 -3.89
C GLN A 197 24.93 -12.22 -5.26
N PHE A 198 25.55 -11.63 -6.30
CA PHE A 198 25.09 -11.79 -7.68
C PHE A 198 25.58 -13.12 -8.27
N ILE A 199 24.67 -13.86 -8.90
CA ILE A 199 24.95 -15.16 -9.53
C ILE A 199 24.50 -15.19 -11.00
N ASP A 200 24.89 -16.24 -11.73
CA ASP A 200 24.66 -16.37 -13.19
C ASP A 200 25.25 -15.22 -14.03
N LEU A 201 26.54 -14.95 -13.79
CA LEU A 201 27.28 -13.83 -14.39
C LEU A 201 27.72 -14.05 -15.85
N ASN A 202 27.45 -15.21 -16.44
CA ASN A 202 28.00 -15.65 -17.73
C ASN A 202 27.62 -14.76 -18.94
N ARG A 203 26.55 -13.96 -18.81
CA ARG A 203 26.05 -13.02 -19.83
C ARG A 203 26.52 -11.60 -19.61
N GLY A 204 27.10 -11.31 -18.44
CA GLY A 204 27.52 -9.99 -18.01
C GLY A 204 28.54 -9.35 -18.94
N ARG A 205 28.63 -8.03 -18.87
CA ARG A 205 29.59 -7.22 -19.62
C ARG A 205 30.22 -6.21 -18.68
N ILE A 206 31.54 -6.11 -18.78
CA ILE A 206 32.32 -5.09 -18.08
C ILE A 206 32.47 -3.91 -19.04
N ARG A 207 32.26 -2.72 -18.49
CA ARG A 207 32.45 -1.41 -19.12
C ARG A 207 33.28 -0.55 -18.19
N GLU A 208 33.79 0.55 -18.73
CA GLU A 208 34.31 1.63 -17.91
C GLU A 208 33.16 2.28 -17.15
N ASP A 209 32.17 2.78 -17.91
CA ASP A 209 30.90 3.29 -17.39
C ASP A 209 29.70 2.67 -18.09
N LEU A 210 28.63 2.44 -17.34
CA LEU A 210 27.36 2.00 -17.91
C LEU A 210 26.51 3.19 -18.33
N SER A 211 26.01 3.13 -19.57
CA SER A 211 24.97 4.05 -20.03
C SER A 211 23.67 3.87 -19.24
N VAL A 212 22.85 4.92 -19.24
CA VAL A 212 21.52 4.91 -18.63
C VAL A 212 20.65 3.77 -19.20
N LYS A 213 20.79 3.46 -20.49
CA LYS A 213 20.06 2.37 -21.16
C LYS A 213 20.53 0.98 -20.71
N GLU A 214 21.83 0.79 -20.54
CA GLU A 214 22.39 -0.47 -20.03
C GLU A 214 21.91 -0.73 -18.60
N ARG A 215 21.97 0.30 -17.74
CA ARG A 215 21.40 0.25 -16.37
C ARG A 215 19.91 -0.10 -16.41
N ALA A 216 19.12 0.55 -17.27
CA ALA A 216 17.68 0.30 -17.42
C ALA A 216 17.34 -1.12 -17.88
N GLN A 217 18.20 -1.74 -18.69
CA GLN A 217 17.96 -3.10 -19.18
C GLN A 217 17.95 -4.13 -18.05
N ASP A 218 18.78 -3.98 -17.01
CA ASP A 218 18.82 -4.94 -15.91
C ASP A 218 17.52 -4.92 -15.07
N PHE A 219 16.84 -3.78 -14.97
CA PHE A 219 15.54 -3.66 -14.29
C PHE A 219 14.39 -4.31 -15.08
N SER A 220 14.55 -4.55 -16.39
CA SER A 220 13.47 -5.06 -17.25
C SER A 220 13.01 -6.48 -16.92
N ARG A 221 13.84 -7.25 -16.20
CA ARG A 221 13.59 -8.64 -15.78
C ARG A 221 13.20 -8.78 -14.31
N ILE A 222 13.29 -7.69 -13.53
CA ILE A 222 12.91 -7.69 -12.12
C ILE A 222 11.39 -7.82 -12.02
N ARG A 223 10.95 -8.86 -11.30
CA ARG A 223 9.53 -9.17 -11.13
C ARG A 223 9.01 -8.55 -9.83
N LEU A 224 8.38 -7.40 -9.96
CA LEU A 224 7.68 -6.70 -8.88
C LEU A 224 6.37 -6.12 -9.44
N PRO A 225 5.34 -5.96 -8.58
CA PRO A 225 4.24 -5.05 -8.86
C PRO A 225 4.79 -3.68 -9.29
N SER A 226 4.17 -3.07 -10.29
CA SER A 226 4.75 -1.88 -10.94
C SER A 226 5.02 -0.71 -9.99
N ALA A 227 4.21 -0.51 -8.95
CA ALA A 227 4.46 0.54 -7.96
C ALA A 227 5.72 0.24 -7.13
N PHE A 228 5.90 -1.00 -6.66
CA PHE A 228 7.08 -1.43 -5.92
C PHE A 228 8.34 -1.46 -6.81
N LEU A 229 8.20 -1.74 -8.12
CA LEU A 229 9.34 -1.53 -9.04
C LEU A 229 9.73 -0.05 -9.10
N ASN A 230 8.76 0.87 -9.18
CA ASN A 230 9.05 2.30 -9.20
C ASN A 230 9.72 2.76 -7.90
N VAL A 231 9.32 2.22 -6.75
CA VAL A 231 10.01 2.44 -5.46
C VAL A 231 11.46 1.97 -5.54
N LEU A 232 11.72 0.73 -5.98
CA LEU A 232 13.08 0.20 -6.14
C LEU A 232 13.93 1.07 -7.09
N VAL A 233 13.35 1.57 -8.18
CA VAL A 233 14.02 2.47 -9.12
C VAL A 233 14.34 3.83 -8.48
N ARG A 234 13.39 4.42 -7.72
CA ARG A 234 13.62 5.70 -7.02
C ARG A 234 14.71 5.59 -5.97
N ILE A 235 14.71 4.51 -5.18
CA ILE A 235 15.78 4.25 -4.21
C ILE A 235 17.13 4.09 -4.92
N TYR A 236 17.17 3.34 -6.02
CA TYR A 236 18.39 3.18 -6.82
C TYR A 236 18.93 4.52 -7.33
N TRP A 237 18.06 5.42 -7.81
CA TRP A 237 18.47 6.74 -8.31
C TRP A 237 18.67 7.77 -7.20
N LYS A 238 18.23 7.49 -5.96
CA LYS A 238 18.11 8.46 -4.86
C LYS A 238 17.21 9.64 -5.25
N GLY A 239 16.06 9.34 -5.84
CA GLY A 239 15.12 10.31 -6.36
C GLY A 239 14.51 9.90 -7.70
N ASN A 240 14.09 10.89 -8.48
CA ASN A 240 13.48 10.62 -9.78
C ASN A 240 14.49 10.04 -10.80
N PRO A 241 14.17 8.92 -11.45
CA PRO A 241 15.02 8.38 -12.51
C PRO A 241 15.07 9.32 -13.73
N PRO A 242 16.19 9.36 -14.48
CA PRO A 242 16.25 10.06 -15.76
C PRO A 242 15.12 9.61 -16.70
N PRO A 243 14.49 10.51 -17.48
CA PRO A 243 13.40 10.14 -18.40
C PRO A 243 13.82 9.05 -19.41
N GLU A 244 15.07 9.08 -19.86
CA GLU A 244 15.65 8.07 -20.74
C GLU A 244 15.67 6.67 -20.09
N PHE A 245 16.03 6.57 -18.81
CA PHE A 245 16.01 5.32 -18.05
C PHE A 245 14.60 4.73 -18.04
N THR A 246 13.62 5.55 -17.65
CA THR A 246 12.22 5.12 -17.53
C THR A 246 11.66 4.65 -18.86
N LYS A 247 11.96 5.37 -19.95
CA LYS A 247 11.53 5.00 -21.30
C LYS A 247 12.12 3.66 -21.74
N GLU A 248 13.44 3.49 -21.57
CA GLU A 248 14.13 2.24 -21.96
C GLU A 248 13.64 1.06 -21.12
N MET A 249 13.56 1.21 -19.80
CA MET A 249 13.07 0.18 -18.87
C MET A 249 11.66 -0.30 -19.26
N ARG A 250 10.72 0.64 -19.48
CA ARG A 250 9.35 0.31 -19.89
C ARG A 250 9.30 -0.37 -21.26
N SER A 251 10.13 0.06 -22.21
CA SER A 251 10.22 -0.56 -23.54
C SER A 251 10.69 -2.02 -23.45
N ARG A 252 11.81 -2.24 -22.75
CA ARG A 252 12.39 -3.57 -22.56
C ARG A 252 11.48 -4.51 -21.78
N ARG A 253 10.84 -4.00 -20.73
CA ARG A 253 9.88 -4.77 -19.93
C ARG A 253 8.68 -5.21 -20.77
N ARG A 254 8.11 -4.34 -21.61
CA ARG A 254 7.04 -4.75 -22.56
C ARG A 254 7.50 -5.84 -23.52
N GLY A 255 8.72 -5.72 -24.05
CA GLY A 255 9.31 -6.76 -24.91
C GLY A 255 9.49 -8.09 -24.18
N PHE A 256 9.93 -8.05 -22.92
CA PHE A 256 10.06 -9.22 -22.07
C PHE A 256 8.71 -9.85 -21.72
N GLU A 257 7.72 -9.06 -21.29
CA GLU A 257 6.35 -9.51 -21.04
C GLU A 257 5.74 -10.19 -22.28
N TRP A 258 5.93 -9.61 -23.47
CA TRP A 258 5.48 -10.21 -24.72
C TRP A 258 6.24 -11.51 -25.05
N TRP A 259 7.55 -11.54 -24.82
CA TRP A 259 8.34 -12.76 -24.96
C TRP A 259 7.86 -13.87 -24.01
N GLU A 260 7.54 -13.56 -22.75
CA GLU A 260 6.98 -14.52 -21.80
C GLU A 260 5.60 -15.02 -22.21
N ARG A 261 4.69 -14.12 -22.60
CA ARG A 261 3.34 -14.48 -23.08
C ARG A 261 3.36 -15.30 -24.36
N SER A 262 4.32 -15.02 -25.26
CA SER A 262 4.51 -15.79 -26.49
C SER A 262 5.11 -17.18 -26.25
N ARG A 263 5.56 -17.51 -25.03
CA ARG A 263 6.17 -18.81 -24.71
C ARG A 263 5.26 -19.99 -25.06
N ARG A 264 3.94 -19.85 -24.87
CA ARG A 264 2.94 -20.89 -25.25
C ARG A 264 2.94 -21.19 -26.76
N TRP A 265 3.24 -20.19 -27.58
CA TRP A 265 3.32 -20.32 -29.04
C TRP A 265 4.70 -20.79 -29.50
N ARG A 266 5.76 -20.34 -28.81
CA ARG A 266 7.15 -20.72 -29.11
C ARG A 266 7.52 -22.14 -28.66
N HIS A 267 6.80 -22.68 -27.68
CA HIS A 267 7.02 -24.03 -27.12
C HIS A 267 5.68 -24.75 -26.87
N PRO A 268 4.91 -25.07 -27.93
CA PRO A 268 3.54 -25.59 -27.80
C PRO A 268 3.46 -26.96 -27.11
N PHE A 269 4.49 -27.80 -27.25
CA PHE A 269 4.52 -29.17 -26.72
C PHE A 269 5.11 -29.30 -25.31
N ARG A 270 5.53 -28.20 -24.67
CA ARG A 270 6.12 -28.26 -23.33
C ARG A 270 4.98 -28.24 -22.29
N LYS A 271 4.78 -29.36 -21.57
CA LYS A 271 3.73 -29.48 -20.54
C LYS A 271 3.73 -28.26 -19.62
N ARG A 272 2.57 -27.62 -19.47
CA ARG A 272 2.36 -26.54 -18.51
C ARG A 272 2.31 -27.18 -17.13
N SER A 273 3.30 -26.90 -16.28
CA SER A 273 3.11 -27.06 -14.85
C SER A 273 2.05 -26.03 -14.44
N ARG A 274 0.93 -26.49 -13.87
CA ARG A 274 -0.03 -25.60 -13.20
C ARG A 274 0.65 -25.13 -11.92
N ASN A 275 0.96 -23.84 -11.84
CA ASN A 275 1.58 -23.12 -10.72
C ASN A 275 2.46 -24.00 -9.81
N PRO A 276 3.71 -24.28 -10.22
CA PRO A 276 4.62 -25.06 -9.37
C PRO A 276 4.77 -24.36 -8.02
N VAL A 277 4.82 -25.16 -6.94
CA VAL A 277 5.15 -24.68 -5.59
C VAL A 277 6.39 -23.77 -5.68
N GLY A 278 6.32 -22.58 -5.07
CA GLY A 278 7.38 -21.56 -5.18
C GLY A 278 7.29 -20.66 -6.43
N SER A 279 6.08 -20.48 -7.00
CA SER A 279 5.79 -19.42 -7.98
C SER A 279 5.27 -18.15 -7.31
N TYR A 280 5.51 -16.99 -7.93
CA TYR A 280 4.88 -15.73 -7.49
C TYR A 280 3.35 -15.85 -7.52
N PRO A 281 2.64 -15.23 -6.55
CA PRO A 281 1.22 -14.97 -6.71
C PRO A 281 0.99 -14.11 -7.97
N GLU A 282 -0.20 -14.20 -8.54
CA GLU A 282 -0.59 -13.30 -9.62
C GLU A 282 -0.55 -11.85 -9.11
N VAL A 283 -0.03 -10.92 -9.92
CA VAL A 283 0.27 -9.56 -9.45
C VAL A 283 -0.95 -8.83 -8.89
N GLN A 284 -2.13 -9.06 -9.47
CA GLN A 284 -3.38 -8.47 -9.00
C GLN A 284 -3.84 -9.05 -7.66
N ASN A 285 -3.34 -10.22 -7.26
CA ASN A 285 -3.63 -10.82 -5.96
C ASN A 285 -2.60 -10.43 -4.89
N ILE A 286 -1.56 -9.68 -5.24
CA ILE A 286 -0.61 -9.14 -4.26
C ILE A 286 -1.27 -7.96 -3.53
N TRP A 287 -1.50 -8.15 -2.24
CA TRP A 287 -2.07 -7.17 -1.33
C TRP A 287 -1.10 -6.96 -0.17
N ILE A 288 -0.79 -5.69 0.14
CA ILE A 288 0.22 -5.31 1.13
C ILE A 288 -0.41 -4.24 2.01
N TRP A 289 -0.36 -4.47 3.33
CA TRP A 289 -0.76 -3.48 4.33
C TRP A 289 0.39 -2.48 4.56
N ASP A 290 0.05 -1.20 4.65
CA ASP A 290 0.98 -0.14 5.06
C ASP A 290 0.54 0.37 6.44
N ARG A 291 1.16 -0.17 7.49
CA ARG A 291 0.86 0.22 8.88
C ARG A 291 1.04 1.72 9.11
N GLU A 292 2.00 2.32 8.42
CA GLU A 292 2.42 3.70 8.68
C GLU A 292 1.36 4.71 8.25
N SER A 293 0.67 4.40 7.17
CA SER A 293 -0.45 5.24 6.71
C SER A 293 -1.83 4.64 7.04
N ALA A 294 -1.86 3.56 7.83
CA ALA A 294 -3.05 2.80 8.21
C ALA A 294 -3.98 2.45 7.02
N GLN A 295 -3.38 2.04 5.90
CA GLN A 295 -4.11 1.74 4.66
C GLN A 295 -3.42 0.66 3.83
N ALA A 296 -4.16 0.08 2.88
CA ALA A 296 -3.56 -0.79 1.89
C ALA A 296 -2.62 -0.01 0.95
N SER A 297 -1.43 -0.57 0.68
CA SER A 297 -0.44 -0.03 -0.25
C SER A 297 -0.95 -0.06 -1.69
N ILE A 298 -0.55 0.94 -2.49
CA ILE A 298 -0.73 0.87 -3.94
C ILE A 298 0.33 -0.08 -4.50
N THR A 299 -0.09 -1.27 -4.94
CA THR A 299 0.83 -2.27 -5.53
C THR A 299 1.03 -2.07 -7.04
N MET A 300 0.02 -1.54 -7.73
CA MET A 300 0.03 -1.39 -9.19
C MET A 300 -0.17 0.05 -9.64
N GLU A 301 0.68 0.48 -10.57
CA GLU A 301 0.51 1.69 -11.36
C GLU A 301 -0.75 1.62 -12.22
N ARG A 302 -1.28 2.79 -12.60
CA ARG A 302 -2.52 2.91 -13.37
C ARG A 302 -2.53 2.02 -14.62
N TYR A 303 -1.43 1.98 -15.38
CA TYR A 303 -1.35 1.21 -16.63
C TYR A 303 -1.39 -0.31 -16.44
N GLU A 304 -0.88 -0.82 -15.31
CA GLU A 304 -0.91 -2.24 -14.96
C GLU A 304 -2.29 -2.58 -14.40
N ARG A 305 -2.77 -1.75 -13.47
CA ARG A 305 -4.11 -1.85 -12.88
C ARG A 305 -5.23 -1.95 -13.92
N THR A 306 -5.18 -1.12 -14.96
CA THR A 306 -6.21 -1.13 -16.03
C THR A 306 -6.28 -2.45 -16.80
N ARG A 307 -5.21 -3.25 -16.83
CA ARG A 307 -5.20 -4.56 -17.50
C ARG A 307 -5.94 -5.63 -16.72
N TYR A 308 -6.12 -5.44 -15.41
CA TYR A 308 -6.71 -6.39 -14.49
C TYR A 308 -8.15 -6.04 -14.11
N TYR A 309 -8.69 -4.90 -14.57
CA TYR A 309 -10.11 -4.63 -14.41
C TYR A 309 -10.95 -5.58 -15.27
N PRO A 310 -12.09 -6.08 -14.75
CA PRO A 310 -13.03 -6.86 -15.55
C PRO A 310 -13.53 -6.08 -16.77
N LEU A 311 -13.63 -6.74 -17.92
CA LEU A 311 -14.05 -6.12 -19.20
C LEU A 311 -15.43 -5.42 -19.12
N GLY A 312 -16.35 -5.98 -18.32
CA GLY A 312 -17.71 -5.44 -18.15
C GLY A 312 -17.87 -4.38 -17.06
N ARG A 313 -16.80 -4.03 -16.30
CA ARG A 313 -16.91 -3.13 -15.14
C ARG A 313 -17.51 -1.78 -15.51
N TYR A 314 -17.01 -1.16 -16.58
CA TYR A 314 -17.47 0.17 -16.99
C TYR A 314 -18.89 0.16 -17.54
N TYR A 315 -19.29 -0.94 -18.19
CA TYR A 315 -20.67 -1.11 -18.66
C TYR A 315 -21.64 -1.17 -17.48
N LYS A 316 -21.35 -1.98 -16.45
CA LYS A 316 -22.17 -2.05 -15.22
C LYS A 316 -22.32 -0.67 -14.58
N VAL A 317 -21.21 0.06 -14.41
CA VAL A 317 -21.23 1.42 -13.85
C VAL A 317 -22.08 2.38 -14.71
N ALA A 318 -21.89 2.39 -16.02
CA ALA A 318 -22.63 3.27 -16.92
C ALA A 318 -24.13 2.97 -16.91
N TRP A 319 -24.48 1.68 -16.84
CA TRP A 319 -25.86 1.22 -16.73
C TRP A 319 -26.52 1.70 -15.42
N SER A 320 -25.85 1.53 -14.27
CA SER A 320 -26.36 2.01 -12.98
C SER A 320 -26.60 3.52 -12.98
N VAL A 321 -25.66 4.28 -13.58
CA VAL A 321 -25.81 5.72 -13.73
C VAL A 321 -27.02 6.05 -14.60
N LEU A 322 -27.16 5.43 -15.77
CA LEU A 322 -28.31 5.67 -16.67
C LEU A 322 -29.65 5.39 -16.00
N LYS A 323 -29.74 4.31 -15.21
CA LYS A 323 -30.94 3.89 -14.50
C LYS A 323 -31.41 4.90 -13.45
N PHE A 324 -30.49 5.50 -12.70
CA PHE A 324 -30.84 6.33 -11.54
C PHE A 324 -30.59 7.84 -11.73
N ALA A 325 -29.73 8.26 -12.66
CA ALA A 325 -29.26 9.65 -12.76
C ALA A 325 -30.39 10.68 -12.84
N GLY A 326 -31.43 10.43 -13.66
CA GLY A 326 -32.55 11.36 -13.80
C GLY A 326 -33.35 11.56 -12.51
N ARG A 327 -33.56 10.48 -11.74
CA ARG A 327 -34.29 10.53 -10.46
C ARG A 327 -33.44 11.19 -9.37
N ILE A 328 -32.16 10.82 -9.28
CA ILE A 328 -31.19 11.42 -8.35
C ILE A 328 -31.06 12.91 -8.62
N TRP A 329 -30.90 13.31 -9.88
CA TRP A 329 -30.73 14.72 -10.24
C TRP A 329 -31.98 15.54 -9.91
N ARG A 330 -33.17 14.97 -10.10
CA ARG A 330 -34.44 15.61 -9.70
C ARG A 330 -34.52 15.78 -8.19
N GLU A 331 -34.21 14.74 -7.42
CA GLU A 331 -34.21 14.80 -5.95
C GLU A 331 -33.16 15.77 -5.42
N TYR A 332 -31.95 15.74 -6.00
CA TYR A 332 -30.87 16.66 -5.68
C TYR A 332 -31.28 18.11 -5.89
N ARG A 333 -31.85 18.46 -7.05
CA ARG A 333 -32.36 19.81 -7.33
C ARG A 333 -33.50 20.22 -6.42
N ARG A 334 -34.34 19.27 -6.00
CA ARG A 334 -35.45 19.52 -5.08
C ARG A 334 -34.96 19.85 -3.68
N GLN A 335 -33.96 19.12 -3.18
CA GLN A 335 -33.53 19.24 -1.79
C GLN A 335 -32.39 20.23 -1.55
N LEU A 336 -31.52 20.49 -2.54
CA LEU A 336 -30.37 21.38 -2.35
C LEU A 336 -30.78 22.79 -1.86
N PRO A 337 -31.83 23.45 -2.39
CA PRO A 337 -32.28 24.74 -1.88
C PRO A 337 -32.78 24.70 -0.42
N LEU A 338 -33.15 23.52 0.09
CA LEU A 338 -33.61 23.31 1.47
C LEU A 338 -32.46 23.16 2.48
N ALA A 339 -31.21 23.20 2.02
CA ALA A 339 -30.06 23.16 2.90
C ALA A 339 -30.15 24.25 3.97
N TYR A 340 -29.83 23.88 5.22
CA TYR A 340 -29.82 24.79 6.38
C TYR A 340 -31.18 25.36 6.80
N GLN A 341 -32.29 24.90 6.22
CA GLN A 341 -33.64 25.37 6.57
C GLN A 341 -34.28 24.60 7.74
N SER A 342 -33.81 23.38 8.00
CA SER A 342 -34.33 22.54 9.09
C SER A 342 -33.46 22.66 10.33
N ARG A 343 -34.11 22.67 11.51
CA ARG A 343 -33.40 22.51 12.78
C ARG A 343 -32.76 21.12 12.87
N VAL A 344 -31.54 21.04 13.40
CA VAL A 344 -30.80 19.78 13.55
C VAL A 344 -30.27 19.65 14.97
N ASP A 345 -30.71 18.61 15.69
CA ASP A 345 -30.09 18.21 16.96
C ASP A 345 -28.71 17.59 16.68
N LEU A 346 -27.67 18.20 17.25
CA LEU A 346 -26.28 17.80 17.05
C LEU A 346 -25.84 16.66 17.98
N LYS A 347 -26.65 16.31 18.99
CA LYS A 347 -26.29 15.29 19.98
C LYS A 347 -25.98 13.94 19.32
N GLY A 348 -24.73 13.49 19.46
CA GLY A 348 -24.25 12.21 18.91
C GLY A 348 -24.14 12.18 17.39
N ARG A 349 -24.09 13.33 16.72
CA ARG A 349 -23.86 13.46 15.27
C ARG A 349 -22.38 13.44 14.89
N PHE A 350 -21.49 13.60 15.86
CA PHE A 350 -20.04 13.66 15.66
C PHE A 350 -19.36 12.46 16.30
N GLY A 351 -18.44 11.86 15.55
CA GLY A 351 -17.62 10.77 16.03
C GLY A 351 -16.16 10.89 15.64
N VAL A 352 -15.33 10.07 16.26
CA VAL A 352 -13.91 9.94 15.95
C VAL A 352 -13.54 8.47 15.81
N ALA A 353 -12.66 8.14 14.89
CA ALA A 353 -12.13 6.79 14.77
C ALA A 353 -10.97 6.55 15.73
N LEU A 354 -10.89 5.34 16.28
CA LEU A 354 -9.80 4.85 17.14
C LEU A 354 -8.98 3.77 16.43
N GLU A 355 -7.73 3.62 16.83
CA GLU A 355 -6.87 2.50 16.41
C GLU A 355 -6.92 1.38 17.42
N SER A 356 -7.15 0.16 16.95
CA SER A 356 -7.36 -1.01 17.79
C SER A 356 -6.05 -1.74 18.09
N THR A 357 -5.14 -1.86 17.11
CA THR A 357 -4.11 -2.91 17.13
C THR A 357 -2.69 -2.39 17.31
N ASP A 358 -2.32 -1.29 16.64
CA ASP A 358 -0.93 -0.82 16.59
C ASP A 358 -0.59 0.25 17.67
N LEU A 359 -1.58 0.73 18.44
CA LEU A 359 -1.41 1.79 19.44
C LEU A 359 -1.93 1.39 20.82
N ASP A 360 -1.45 2.08 21.85
CA ASP A 360 -1.96 1.94 23.22
C ASP A 360 -3.42 2.39 23.30
N PHE A 361 -4.33 1.43 23.47
CA PHE A 361 -5.76 1.70 23.51
C PHE A 361 -6.18 2.48 24.76
N ASN A 362 -5.56 2.24 25.91
CA ASN A 362 -5.92 2.92 27.16
C ASN A 362 -5.63 4.42 27.08
N ARG A 363 -4.51 4.80 26.48
CA ARG A 363 -4.18 6.22 26.24
C ARG A 363 -5.16 6.89 25.28
N GLN A 364 -5.75 6.15 24.35
CA GLN A 364 -6.84 6.67 23.52
C GLN A 364 -8.12 6.89 24.34
N LEU A 365 -8.42 6.02 25.30
CA LEU A 365 -9.55 6.21 26.22
C LEU A 365 -9.38 7.48 27.08
N GLU A 366 -8.19 7.71 27.63
CA GLU A 366 -7.86 8.95 28.39
C GLU A 366 -8.08 10.22 27.55
N LEU A 367 -7.70 10.19 26.27
CA LEU A 367 -7.95 11.31 25.35
C LEU A 367 -9.45 11.46 25.05
N LEU A 368 -10.15 10.34 24.92
CA LEU A 368 -11.58 10.30 24.60
C LEU A 368 -12.45 10.79 25.77
N GLU A 369 -12.00 10.66 27.02
CA GLU A 369 -12.63 11.28 28.20
C GLU A 369 -12.72 12.80 28.07
N LYS A 370 -11.76 13.43 27.39
CA LYS A 370 -11.78 14.87 27.10
C LYS A 370 -12.72 15.26 25.97
N LEU A 371 -13.29 14.30 25.24
CA LEU A 371 -14.22 14.52 24.12
C LEU A 371 -15.62 14.00 24.49
N GLU A 372 -16.35 14.81 25.26
CA GLU A 372 -17.70 14.46 25.72
C GLU A 372 -18.69 14.29 24.56
N GLY A 373 -19.59 13.30 24.69
CA GLY A 373 -20.69 13.08 23.74
C GLY A 373 -20.29 12.55 22.35
N VAL A 374 -18.99 12.35 22.08
CA VAL A 374 -18.50 11.83 20.80
C VAL A 374 -18.75 10.33 20.67
N SER A 375 -19.28 9.90 19.52
CA SER A 375 -19.35 8.47 19.17
C SER A 375 -18.01 7.97 18.63
N VAL A 376 -17.76 6.67 18.71
CA VAL A 376 -16.49 6.09 18.25
C VAL A 376 -16.69 5.13 17.09
N LEU A 377 -15.70 5.10 16.19
CA LEU A 377 -15.59 4.10 15.14
C LEU A 377 -14.34 3.25 15.34
N LEU A 378 -14.49 1.93 15.34
CA LEU A 378 -13.36 0.98 15.31
C LEU A 378 -13.36 0.19 14.01
N ARG A 379 -12.17 -0.03 13.43
CA ARG A 379 -12.02 -0.93 12.29
C ARG A 379 -11.63 -2.32 12.77
N PHE A 380 -12.25 -3.33 12.17
CA PHE A 380 -11.78 -4.71 12.23
C PHE A 380 -11.28 -5.09 10.84
N CYS A 381 -10.02 -5.47 10.71
CA CYS A 381 -9.46 -5.81 9.42
C CYS A 381 -9.28 -7.33 9.28
N HIS A 382 -9.79 -7.91 8.19
CA HIS A 382 -9.71 -9.35 7.94
C HIS A 382 -8.27 -9.88 7.92
N HIS A 383 -7.29 -9.07 7.50
CA HIS A 383 -5.89 -9.50 7.44
C HIS A 383 -5.20 -9.62 8.81
N GLU A 384 -5.73 -9.00 9.87
CA GLU A 384 -5.11 -8.96 11.20
C GLU A 384 -5.25 -10.29 11.96
N GLY A 385 -6.27 -11.08 11.62
CA GLY A 385 -6.49 -12.41 12.17
C GLY A 385 -7.05 -12.44 13.60
N MET A 386 -7.27 -13.65 14.09
CA MET A 386 -8.07 -13.94 15.29
C MET A 386 -7.61 -13.24 16.58
N SER A 387 -6.29 -13.06 16.77
CA SER A 387 -5.78 -12.41 17.99
C SER A 387 -6.24 -10.96 18.07
N CYS A 388 -6.01 -10.19 17.01
CA CYS A 388 -6.42 -8.80 16.90
C CYS A 388 -7.94 -8.66 16.92
N TRP A 389 -8.68 -9.60 16.32
CA TRP A 389 -10.14 -9.57 16.36
C TRP A 389 -10.69 -9.74 17.79
N LYS A 390 -10.09 -10.62 18.61
CA LYS A 390 -10.46 -10.79 20.02
C LYS A 390 -10.18 -9.54 20.84
N GLU A 391 -9.03 -8.91 20.59
CA GLU A 391 -8.65 -7.67 21.24
C GLU A 391 -9.63 -6.54 20.90
N GLY A 392 -9.92 -6.33 19.61
CA GLY A 392 -10.93 -5.35 19.19
C GLY A 392 -12.32 -5.63 19.78
N VAL A 393 -12.72 -6.90 19.91
CA VAL A 393 -13.98 -7.29 20.59
C VAL A 393 -13.98 -6.84 22.05
N ALA A 394 -12.87 -7.04 22.78
CA ALA A 394 -12.74 -6.61 24.17
C ALA A 394 -12.83 -5.07 24.29
N GLN A 395 -12.15 -4.35 23.39
CA GLN A 395 -12.17 -2.89 23.32
C GLN A 395 -13.59 -2.35 23.05
N VAL A 396 -14.36 -2.97 22.14
CA VAL A 396 -15.76 -2.58 21.89
C VAL A 396 -16.62 -2.82 23.13
N LYS A 397 -16.43 -3.94 23.83
CA LYS A 397 -17.17 -4.23 25.08
C LYS A 397 -16.87 -3.20 26.16
N GLU A 398 -15.60 -2.79 26.31
CA GLU A 398 -15.19 -1.74 27.24
C GLU A 398 -15.80 -0.37 26.90
N LEU A 399 -15.74 0.03 25.62
CA LEU A 399 -16.35 1.27 25.16
C LEU A 399 -17.87 1.29 25.38
N ALA A 400 -18.56 0.19 25.05
CA ALA A 400 -20.00 0.07 25.27
C ALA A 400 -20.35 0.11 26.77
N ALA A 401 -19.55 -0.54 27.63
CA ALA A 401 -19.73 -0.50 29.08
C ALA A 401 -19.55 0.91 29.67
N SER A 402 -18.71 1.75 29.06
CA SER A 402 -18.58 3.17 29.41
C SER A 402 -19.76 4.05 28.92
N GLY A 403 -20.78 3.46 28.29
CA GLY A 403 -21.96 4.17 27.78
C GLY A 403 -21.73 4.86 26.43
N ARG A 404 -20.60 4.61 25.76
CA ARG A 404 -20.30 5.22 24.46
C ARG A 404 -20.99 4.49 23.32
N LYS A 405 -21.45 5.26 22.34
CA LYS A 405 -21.99 4.73 21.08
C LYS A 405 -20.86 4.30 20.18
N VAL A 406 -20.83 3.02 19.83
CA VAL A 406 -19.80 2.43 18.97
C VAL A 406 -20.38 2.11 17.59
N MET A 407 -19.65 2.46 16.54
CA MET A 407 -19.82 1.93 15.19
C MET A 407 -18.58 1.10 14.86
N ILE A 408 -18.74 0.01 14.12
CA ILE A 408 -17.60 -0.77 13.63
C ILE A 408 -17.57 -0.78 12.10
N ALA A 409 -16.38 -0.89 11.53
CA ALA A 409 -16.18 -1.08 10.10
C ALA A 409 -15.44 -2.40 9.83
N MET A 410 -16.06 -3.28 9.05
CA MET A 410 -15.51 -4.57 8.67
C MET A 410 -14.74 -4.43 7.35
N VAL A 411 -13.41 -4.45 7.44
CA VAL A 411 -12.50 -4.14 6.34
C VAL A 411 -11.96 -5.40 5.68
N GLN A 412 -12.18 -5.52 4.38
CA GLN A 412 -11.68 -6.61 3.55
C GLN A 412 -10.24 -6.37 3.06
N ASP A 413 -9.48 -7.47 2.91
CA ASP A 413 -8.26 -7.54 2.10
C ASP A 413 -8.53 -8.34 0.81
N ARG A 414 -7.49 -8.59 -0.02
CA ARG A 414 -7.67 -9.46 -1.19
C ARG A 414 -8.04 -10.90 -0.79
N GLY A 415 -7.50 -11.38 0.33
CA GLY A 415 -7.79 -12.72 0.86
C GLY A 415 -9.28 -12.94 1.12
N ALA A 416 -9.98 -11.94 1.68
CA ALA A 416 -11.42 -12.01 1.94
C ALA A 416 -12.26 -12.30 0.68
N VAL A 417 -11.82 -11.85 -0.50
CA VAL A 417 -12.50 -12.13 -1.77
C VAL A 417 -12.13 -13.52 -2.30
N SER A 418 -10.85 -13.89 -2.26
CA SER A 418 -10.39 -15.17 -2.80
C SER A 418 -10.72 -16.38 -1.93
N GLU A 419 -11.00 -16.14 -0.65
CA GLU A 419 -11.29 -17.16 0.37
C GLU A 419 -12.60 -16.81 1.12
N PRO A 420 -13.78 -16.98 0.47
CA PRO A 420 -15.06 -16.53 1.03
C PRO A 420 -15.40 -17.12 2.41
N ASP A 421 -14.98 -18.36 2.69
CA ASP A 421 -15.18 -19.00 3.98
C ASP A 421 -14.37 -18.32 5.10
N SER A 422 -13.19 -17.76 4.77
CA SER A 422 -12.41 -16.97 5.73
C SER A 422 -13.13 -15.67 6.07
N TRP A 423 -13.66 -14.98 5.05
CA TRP A 423 -14.44 -13.77 5.23
C TRP A 423 -15.72 -14.00 6.03
N ALA A 424 -16.48 -15.05 5.72
CA ALA A 424 -17.69 -15.40 6.46
C ALA A 424 -17.40 -15.70 7.94
N ARG A 425 -16.34 -16.47 8.23
CA ARG A 425 -15.91 -16.75 9.62
C ARG A 425 -15.54 -15.48 10.38
N PHE A 426 -14.82 -14.56 9.73
CA PHE A 426 -14.47 -13.27 10.33
C PHE A 426 -15.70 -12.45 10.69
N LEU A 427 -16.64 -12.29 9.75
CA LEU A 427 -17.88 -11.57 9.97
C LEU A 427 -18.70 -12.18 11.10
N SER A 428 -18.94 -13.50 11.06
CA SER A 428 -19.70 -14.19 12.09
C SER A 428 -19.03 -14.10 13.46
N PHE A 429 -17.71 -14.29 13.56
CA PHE A 429 -17.00 -14.20 14.83
C PHE A 429 -17.19 -12.84 15.51
N VAL A 430 -16.97 -11.74 14.77
CA VAL A 430 -17.08 -10.40 15.35
C VAL A 430 -18.52 -10.08 15.70
N LEU A 431 -19.48 -10.32 14.79
CA LEU A 431 -20.87 -9.97 15.03
C LEU A 431 -21.54 -10.82 16.13
N ASP A 432 -21.16 -12.09 16.27
CA ASP A 432 -21.66 -12.94 17.34
C ASP A 432 -21.21 -12.44 18.73
N GLU A 433 -20.04 -11.82 18.82
CA GLU A 433 -19.48 -11.34 20.09
C GLU A 433 -19.96 -9.94 20.50
N ILE A 434 -20.18 -9.03 19.53
CA ILE A 434 -20.43 -7.61 19.81
C ILE A 434 -21.58 -7.00 19.02
N GLY A 435 -22.32 -7.78 18.21
CA GLY A 435 -23.40 -7.29 17.37
C GLY A 435 -24.46 -6.49 18.14
N GLY A 436 -24.91 -7.00 19.29
CA GLY A 436 -25.88 -6.34 20.15
C GLY A 436 -25.34 -5.12 20.93
N LEU A 437 -24.05 -4.80 20.82
CA LEU A 437 -23.40 -3.68 21.54
C LEU A 437 -23.10 -2.48 20.61
N VAL A 438 -23.15 -2.68 19.30
CA VAL A 438 -22.79 -1.65 18.32
C VAL A 438 -24.04 -0.98 17.75
N THR A 439 -23.94 0.31 17.46
CA THR A 439 -25.04 1.11 16.87
C THR A 439 -25.14 0.96 15.36
N ALA A 440 -24.03 0.63 14.70
CA ALA A 440 -23.96 0.45 13.26
C ALA A 440 -22.74 -0.40 12.87
N VAL A 441 -22.86 -1.09 11.75
CA VAL A 441 -21.79 -1.89 11.16
C VAL A 441 -21.64 -1.48 9.69
N GLU A 442 -20.54 -0.80 9.37
CA GLU A 442 -20.12 -0.59 7.98
C GLU A 442 -19.50 -1.86 7.43
N ILE A 443 -19.99 -2.34 6.28
CA ILE A 443 -19.40 -3.49 5.61
C ILE A 443 -18.82 -3.10 4.26
N CYS A 444 -17.64 -3.62 4.00
CA CYS A 444 -16.79 -3.33 2.85
C CYS A 444 -16.29 -1.89 2.85
N HIS A 445 -14.99 -1.73 2.64
CA HIS A 445 -14.27 -0.49 2.80
C HIS A 445 -13.69 -0.01 1.46
N ALA A 446 -14.00 1.22 1.04
CA ALA A 446 -13.49 1.85 -0.17
C ALA A 446 -13.56 0.95 -1.42
N VAL A 447 -14.73 0.35 -1.68
CA VAL A 447 -14.95 -0.69 -2.71
C VAL A 447 -14.62 -0.24 -4.15
N ASN A 448 -14.53 1.07 -4.40
CA ASN A 448 -14.13 1.66 -5.68
C ASN A 448 -12.60 1.73 -5.88
N ARG A 449 -11.79 1.30 -4.91
CA ARG A 449 -10.32 1.31 -4.97
C ARG A 449 -9.76 -0.11 -4.91
N MET A 450 -9.10 -0.51 -6.00
CA MET A 450 -8.51 -1.85 -6.14
C MET A 450 -7.51 -2.22 -5.03
N LYS A 451 -6.80 -1.24 -4.46
CA LYS A 451 -5.84 -1.48 -3.37
C LYS A 451 -6.48 -2.12 -2.13
N TRP A 452 -7.79 -1.93 -1.93
CA TRP A 452 -8.56 -2.55 -0.85
C TRP A 452 -9.12 -3.93 -1.21
N GLY A 453 -8.50 -4.63 -2.16
CA GLY A 453 -8.83 -6.02 -2.50
C GLY A 453 -10.03 -6.21 -3.44
N VAL A 454 -10.84 -5.17 -3.69
CA VAL A 454 -12.05 -5.24 -4.53
C VAL A 454 -11.75 -4.76 -5.96
N HIS A 455 -11.84 -5.66 -6.94
CA HIS A 455 -11.48 -5.35 -8.33
C HIS A 455 -12.68 -4.95 -9.19
N GLY A 456 -13.89 -5.29 -8.76
CA GLY A 456 -15.13 -4.96 -9.47
C GLY A 456 -16.37 -5.45 -8.76
N PRO A 457 -17.55 -5.30 -9.40
CA PRO A 457 -18.84 -5.65 -8.81
C PRO A 457 -18.97 -7.10 -8.33
N ASP A 458 -18.39 -8.06 -9.05
CA ASP A 458 -18.53 -9.48 -8.70
C ASP A 458 -17.80 -9.82 -7.39
N ASP A 459 -16.64 -9.20 -7.15
CA ASP A 459 -15.91 -9.30 -5.87
C ASP A 459 -16.76 -8.72 -4.73
N GLN A 460 -17.47 -7.61 -4.98
CA GLN A 460 -18.34 -7.00 -4.00
C GLN A 460 -19.54 -7.89 -3.67
N VAL A 461 -20.20 -8.49 -4.67
CA VAL A 461 -21.28 -9.46 -4.47
C VAL A 461 -20.80 -10.61 -3.57
N ALA A 462 -19.60 -11.14 -3.83
CA ALA A 462 -19.03 -12.22 -3.03
C ALA A 462 -18.83 -11.82 -1.56
N LEU A 463 -18.36 -10.60 -1.30
CA LEU A 463 -18.17 -10.07 0.06
C LEU A 463 -19.50 -9.80 0.77
N LEU A 464 -20.55 -9.38 0.05
CA LEU A 464 -21.85 -9.05 0.60
C LEU A 464 -22.76 -10.29 0.79
N SER A 465 -22.51 -11.37 0.07
CA SER A 465 -23.36 -12.57 0.09
C SER A 465 -23.59 -13.15 1.51
N PRO A 466 -22.59 -13.22 2.41
CA PRO A 466 -22.80 -13.68 3.78
C PRO A 466 -23.70 -12.76 4.62
N LEU A 467 -23.80 -11.47 4.26
CA LEU A 467 -24.50 -10.47 5.08
C LEU A 467 -26.00 -10.66 5.08
N VAL A 468 -26.60 -11.19 4.01
CA VAL A 468 -28.06 -11.39 3.95
C VAL A 468 -28.52 -12.22 5.15
N LYS A 469 -27.83 -13.33 5.43
CA LYS A 469 -28.11 -14.20 6.58
C LYS A 469 -27.74 -13.56 7.92
N LEU A 470 -26.68 -12.74 7.96
CA LEU A 470 -26.27 -12.05 9.19
C LEU A 470 -27.24 -10.92 9.56
N GLN A 471 -27.81 -10.24 8.57
CA GLN A 471 -28.83 -9.22 8.77
C GLN A 471 -30.13 -9.83 9.30
N GLU A 472 -30.51 -11.02 8.83
CA GLU A 472 -31.62 -11.78 9.41
C GLU A 472 -31.35 -12.21 10.86
N LYS A 473 -30.09 -12.58 11.17
CA LYS A 473 -29.68 -12.99 12.52
C LYS A 473 -29.64 -11.83 13.52
N PHE A 474 -29.27 -10.64 13.07
CA PHE A 474 -29.08 -9.44 13.90
C PHE A 474 -29.95 -8.27 13.41
N PRO A 475 -31.30 -8.37 13.52
CA PRO A 475 -32.22 -7.36 12.99
C PRO A 475 -32.10 -5.99 13.67
N GLU A 476 -31.52 -5.93 14.87
CA GLU A 476 -31.27 -4.71 15.64
C GLU A 476 -30.07 -3.90 15.12
N ILE A 477 -29.17 -4.52 14.35
CA ILE A 477 -27.96 -3.87 13.84
C ILE A 477 -28.30 -3.05 12.60
N THR A 478 -27.89 -1.77 12.62
CA THR A 478 -27.91 -0.94 11.42
C THR A 478 -26.69 -1.25 10.55
N PHE A 479 -26.86 -2.06 9.51
CA PHE A 479 -25.83 -2.26 8.50
C PHE A 479 -25.75 -1.04 7.56
N THR A 480 -24.54 -0.53 7.32
CA THR A 480 -24.32 0.68 6.50
C THR A 480 -23.41 0.39 5.32
N GLY A 481 -23.65 1.10 4.22
CA GLY A 481 -22.86 0.96 3.00
C GLY A 481 -23.63 1.41 1.75
N PRO A 482 -23.05 1.21 0.55
CA PRO A 482 -21.69 0.75 0.30
C PRO A 482 -20.66 1.88 0.48
N ALA A 483 -19.63 1.65 1.30
CA ALA A 483 -18.58 2.64 1.53
C ALA A 483 -17.65 2.77 0.32
N CYS A 484 -17.86 3.83 -0.47
CA CYS A 484 -16.91 4.28 -1.48
C CYS A 484 -16.07 5.45 -0.94
N ILE A 485 -14.91 5.68 -1.55
CA ILE A 485 -14.03 6.81 -1.21
C ILE A 485 -13.97 7.86 -2.31
N ASP A 486 -13.81 9.12 -1.90
CA ASP A 486 -13.77 10.33 -2.74
C ASP A 486 -15.10 10.64 -3.45
N PHE A 487 -15.11 11.74 -4.21
CA PHE A 487 -16.24 12.17 -5.02
C PHE A 487 -16.36 11.36 -6.33
N GLU A 488 -16.72 10.08 -6.20
CA GLU A 488 -16.92 9.14 -7.33
C GLU A 488 -18.25 8.37 -7.22
N TYR A 489 -19.36 9.09 -7.09
CA TYR A 489 -20.67 8.50 -6.77
C TYR A 489 -21.23 7.56 -7.85
N HIS A 490 -20.69 7.59 -9.07
CA HIS A 490 -21.02 6.58 -10.08
C HIS A 490 -20.65 5.16 -9.62
N TYR A 491 -19.60 5.00 -8.80
CA TYR A 491 -19.28 3.71 -8.18
C TYR A 491 -20.21 3.36 -7.02
N VAL A 492 -20.72 4.34 -6.26
CA VAL A 492 -21.75 4.12 -5.22
C VAL A 492 -23.01 3.53 -5.85
N LEU A 493 -23.47 4.08 -6.99
CA LEU A 493 -24.63 3.56 -7.71
C LEU A 493 -24.41 2.13 -8.23
N SER A 494 -23.24 1.87 -8.79
CA SER A 494 -22.89 0.51 -9.26
C SER A 494 -22.81 -0.49 -8.11
N ALA A 495 -22.30 -0.05 -6.96
CA ALA A 495 -22.21 -0.85 -5.75
C ALA A 495 -23.59 -1.20 -5.19
N PHE A 496 -24.52 -0.23 -5.14
CA PHE A 496 -25.90 -0.50 -4.76
C PHE A 496 -26.61 -1.45 -5.72
N GLU A 497 -26.48 -1.26 -7.03
CA GLU A 497 -27.13 -2.14 -8.01
C GLU A 497 -26.56 -3.56 -7.98
N SER A 498 -25.31 -3.72 -7.52
CA SER A 498 -24.67 -5.03 -7.40
C SER A 498 -24.88 -5.66 -6.02
N ALA A 499 -25.63 -5.04 -5.11
CA ALA A 499 -25.94 -5.64 -3.83
C ALA A 499 -26.80 -6.90 -4.03
N PRO A 500 -26.57 -7.98 -3.25
CA PRO A 500 -27.42 -9.17 -3.30
C PRO A 500 -28.88 -8.85 -2.98
N ASP A 501 -29.80 -9.57 -3.62
CA ASP A 501 -31.23 -9.47 -3.29
C ASP A 501 -31.45 -9.82 -1.81
N GLY A 502 -32.33 -9.05 -1.15
CA GLY A 502 -32.63 -9.20 0.28
C GLY A 502 -31.70 -8.42 1.22
N LEU A 503 -30.59 -7.86 0.75
CA LEU A 503 -29.75 -6.97 1.55
C LEU A 503 -30.35 -5.56 1.59
N HIS A 504 -30.50 -5.01 2.79
CA HIS A 504 -30.97 -3.62 2.99
C HIS A 504 -29.97 -2.80 3.80
N TYR A 505 -29.63 -1.61 3.35
CA TYR A 505 -28.75 -0.70 4.08
C TYR A 505 -29.56 0.25 4.95
N GLY A 506 -29.27 0.27 6.25
CA GLY A 506 -29.90 1.20 7.19
C GLY A 506 -29.41 2.65 7.03
N ALA A 507 -28.23 2.84 6.42
CA ALA A 507 -27.73 4.15 5.99
C ALA A 507 -26.69 3.99 4.87
N LEU A 508 -26.58 5.00 4.00
CA LEU A 508 -25.49 5.12 3.05
C LEU A 508 -24.25 5.63 3.78
N SER A 509 -23.25 4.77 3.97
CA SER A 509 -21.95 5.20 4.48
C SER A 509 -20.97 5.54 3.35
N HIS A 510 -20.12 6.56 3.54
CA HIS A 510 -19.18 7.03 2.51
C HIS A 510 -17.93 7.69 3.12
N HIS A 511 -16.78 7.53 2.46
CA HIS A 511 -15.52 8.20 2.83
C HIS A 511 -15.33 9.48 2.00
N LEU A 512 -15.85 10.61 2.50
CA LEU A 512 -15.99 11.84 1.73
C LEU A 512 -14.82 12.81 1.95
N TYR A 513 -13.69 12.49 1.34
CA TYR A 513 -12.53 13.39 1.27
C TYR A 513 -12.76 14.55 0.29
N VAL A 514 -12.40 15.76 0.73
CA VAL A 514 -12.47 17.01 -0.05
C VAL A 514 -11.15 17.80 -0.08
N ASP A 515 -10.09 17.21 0.48
CA ASP A 515 -8.72 17.68 0.63
C ASP A 515 -8.09 18.30 -0.64
N ARG A 516 -8.46 17.80 -1.82
CA ARG A 516 -7.98 18.28 -3.14
C ARG A 516 -8.25 19.75 -3.45
N ARG A 517 -8.99 20.46 -2.60
CA ARG A 517 -9.36 21.88 -2.77
C ARG A 517 -9.01 22.76 -1.58
N GLY A 518 -8.24 22.26 -0.60
CA GLY A 518 -8.01 22.99 0.64
C GLY A 518 -9.28 23.02 1.48
N ALA A 519 -9.81 24.22 1.75
CA ALA A 519 -10.99 24.44 2.57
C ALA A 519 -12.26 23.71 2.04
N PRO A 520 -13.16 23.24 2.92
CA PRO A 520 -14.32 22.42 2.55
C PRO A 520 -15.38 23.15 1.69
N GLU A 521 -15.41 24.48 1.71
CA GLU A 521 -16.27 25.33 0.89
C GLU A 521 -15.80 25.41 -0.57
N ASN A 522 -14.52 25.10 -0.83
CA ASN A 522 -13.94 25.26 -2.15
C ASN A 522 -14.49 24.23 -3.15
N PHE A 523 -14.77 24.72 -4.35
CA PHE A 523 -15.44 23.93 -5.38
C PHE A 523 -14.49 22.99 -6.12
N GLN A 524 -14.90 21.73 -6.30
CA GLN A 524 -14.36 20.83 -7.31
C GLN A 524 -15.32 20.79 -8.51
N GLY A 525 -15.03 21.60 -9.54
CA GLY A 525 -15.97 21.84 -10.62
C GLY A 525 -17.17 22.65 -10.11
N ARG A 526 -18.34 22.03 -9.99
CA ARG A 526 -19.58 22.66 -9.47
C ARG A 526 -19.99 22.17 -8.09
N PHE A 527 -19.12 21.44 -7.39
CA PHE A 527 -19.46 20.79 -6.13
C PHE A 527 -18.45 21.14 -5.02
N SER A 528 -18.90 21.87 -4.00
CA SER A 528 -18.25 21.97 -2.68
C SER A 528 -18.68 20.81 -1.79
N THR A 529 -18.30 20.83 -0.51
CA THR A 529 -18.80 19.84 0.48
C THR A 529 -20.33 19.80 0.55
N LEU A 530 -21.01 20.95 0.49
CA LEU A 530 -22.47 21.02 0.58
C LEU A 530 -23.15 20.26 -0.57
N GLU A 531 -22.78 20.57 -1.82
CA GLU A 531 -23.39 19.93 -2.98
C GLU A 531 -23.05 18.43 -3.03
N LYS A 532 -21.85 18.04 -2.59
CA LYS A 532 -21.44 16.64 -2.46
C LYS A 532 -22.31 15.89 -1.45
N CYS A 533 -22.62 16.49 -0.30
CA CYS A 533 -23.53 15.92 0.71
C CYS A 533 -24.96 15.82 0.16
N GLY A 534 -25.45 16.87 -0.49
CA GLY A 534 -26.77 16.88 -1.11
C GLY A 534 -26.92 15.80 -2.18
N LEU A 535 -25.89 15.52 -2.97
CA LEU A 535 -25.93 14.40 -3.92
C LEU A 535 -25.97 13.03 -3.22
N LEU A 536 -25.20 12.82 -2.14
CA LEU A 536 -25.25 11.56 -1.38
C LEU A 536 -26.65 11.32 -0.80
N ARG A 537 -27.27 12.34 -0.18
CA ARG A 537 -28.64 12.22 0.35
C ARG A 537 -29.65 11.91 -0.74
N ALA A 538 -29.47 12.47 -1.94
CA ALA A 538 -30.34 12.18 -3.08
C ALA A 538 -30.20 10.71 -3.53
N ILE A 539 -28.98 10.17 -3.49
CA ILE A 539 -28.74 8.76 -3.80
C ILE A 539 -29.43 7.87 -2.77
N ALA A 540 -29.21 8.12 -1.47
CA ALA A 540 -29.81 7.35 -0.39
C ALA A 540 -31.35 7.31 -0.47
N LYS A 541 -31.99 8.44 -0.81
CA LYS A 541 -33.45 8.51 -0.99
C LYS A 541 -34.00 7.79 -2.22
N VAL A 542 -33.22 7.73 -3.30
CA VAL A 542 -33.69 7.24 -4.61
C VAL A 542 -33.45 5.74 -4.76
N VAL A 543 -32.39 5.21 -4.15
CA VAL A 543 -32.03 3.79 -4.24
C VAL A 543 -32.89 2.98 -3.25
N PRO A 544 -33.65 1.97 -3.71
CA PRO A 544 -34.57 1.23 -2.85
C PRO A 544 -33.91 0.42 -1.72
N ALA A 545 -32.67 -0.03 -1.93
CA ALA A 545 -31.93 -0.87 -0.99
C ALA A 545 -31.32 -0.09 0.18
N CYS A 546 -31.67 1.19 0.37
CA CYS A 546 -31.09 2.05 1.38
C CYS A 546 -32.18 2.90 2.03
N ASN A 547 -32.11 3.08 3.35
CA ASN A 547 -32.83 4.18 4.00
C ASN A 547 -32.22 5.51 3.56
N ASP A 548 -32.92 6.61 3.80
CA ASP A 548 -32.46 7.92 3.37
C ASP A 548 -31.29 8.49 4.19
N GLN A 549 -30.86 7.82 5.26
CA GLN A 549 -29.77 8.28 6.12
C GLN A 549 -28.40 8.25 5.44
N VAL A 550 -27.55 9.22 5.79
CA VAL A 550 -26.17 9.31 5.27
C VAL A 550 -25.18 9.43 6.40
N ILE A 551 -24.17 8.57 6.40
CA ILE A 551 -23.06 8.59 7.36
C ILE A 551 -21.76 8.84 6.59
N ILE A 552 -21.02 9.88 6.98
CA ILE A 552 -19.65 10.05 6.54
C ILE A 552 -18.78 9.31 7.54
N SER A 553 -18.40 8.08 7.23
CA SER A 553 -17.66 7.20 8.13
C SER A 553 -16.16 7.51 8.15
N GLU A 554 -15.68 8.33 7.23
CA GLU A 554 -14.28 8.72 7.16
C GLU A 554 -14.07 10.01 6.38
N VAL A 555 -13.33 10.94 6.99
CA VAL A 555 -12.82 12.16 6.35
C VAL A 555 -11.67 12.72 7.20
N ASN A 556 -10.67 13.29 6.55
CA ASN A 556 -9.65 14.18 7.14
C ASN A 556 -8.87 14.94 6.07
N TRP A 557 -7.79 15.60 6.51
CA TRP A 557 -6.72 16.11 5.66
C TRP A 557 -5.39 15.47 6.06
N PRO A 558 -4.48 15.20 5.11
CA PRO A 558 -3.10 14.89 5.44
C PRO A 558 -2.41 16.12 6.04
N LEU A 559 -1.49 15.91 6.99
CA LEU A 559 -0.72 16.97 7.64
C LEU A 559 0.65 17.16 7.01
N GLU A 560 1.14 18.39 7.02
CA GLU A 560 2.52 18.73 6.67
C GLU A 560 3.52 17.98 7.58
N GLY A 561 4.68 17.60 7.03
CA GLY A 561 5.71 16.88 7.77
C GLY A 561 5.38 15.40 8.05
N GLY A 562 4.25 14.88 7.56
CA GLY A 562 3.84 13.49 7.80
C GLY A 562 4.72 12.44 7.12
N GLY A 563 5.45 12.80 6.05
CA GLY A 563 6.39 11.90 5.38
C GLY A 563 5.76 10.57 4.96
N ILE A 564 6.33 9.44 5.37
CA ILE A 564 5.79 8.09 5.07
C ILE A 564 4.51 7.76 5.85
N TRP A 565 4.19 8.52 6.91
CA TRP A 565 2.99 8.36 7.73
C TRP A 565 1.76 9.05 7.13
N SER A 566 1.95 9.90 6.11
CA SER A 566 0.85 10.58 5.44
C SER A 566 0.20 9.67 4.38
N PRO A 567 -1.14 9.65 4.27
CA PRO A 567 -1.85 8.75 3.36
C PRO A 567 -1.59 9.06 1.88
N VAL A 568 -1.11 10.25 1.55
CA VAL A 568 -0.85 10.70 0.17
C VAL A 568 0.59 10.47 -0.28
N THR A 569 1.53 10.26 0.65
CA THR A 569 2.97 10.06 0.40
C THR A 569 3.51 8.73 0.93
N ALA A 570 2.63 7.86 1.41
CA ALA A 570 2.90 6.54 1.96
C ALA A 570 3.83 5.64 1.09
N THR A 571 4.22 4.49 1.64
CA THR A 571 5.16 3.52 1.06
C THR A 571 6.61 4.02 0.96
N HIS A 572 6.87 5.12 0.25
CA HIS A 572 8.23 5.66 0.08
C HIS A 572 8.24 7.16 -0.28
N VAL A 573 9.03 7.92 0.48
CA VAL A 573 9.32 9.34 0.25
C VAL A 573 10.80 9.48 -0.10
N ASP A 574 11.11 10.25 -1.14
CA ASP A 574 12.50 10.60 -1.46
C ASP A 574 13.01 11.61 -0.42
N PRO A 575 14.30 11.56 -0.02
CA PRO A 575 14.84 12.43 1.03
C PRO A 575 14.59 13.94 0.83
N ASP A 576 14.63 14.41 -0.43
CA ASP A 576 14.47 15.82 -0.80
C ASP A 576 13.13 16.11 -1.48
N ALA A 577 12.12 15.23 -1.30
CA ALA A 577 10.80 15.46 -1.87
C ALA A 577 10.16 16.69 -1.23
N PRO A 578 9.55 17.61 -2.02
CA PRO A 578 8.75 18.68 -1.44
C PRO A 578 7.52 18.10 -0.74
N GLU A 579 6.97 18.87 0.19
CA GLU A 579 5.71 18.55 0.85
C GLU A 579 4.60 18.32 -0.18
N HIS A 580 3.72 17.36 0.10
CA HIS A 580 2.65 17.05 -0.85
C HIS A 580 1.67 18.23 -0.90
N PRO A 581 1.19 18.66 -2.09
CA PRO A 581 0.30 19.83 -2.21
C PRO A 581 -1.10 19.66 -1.58
N LEU A 582 -1.37 18.50 -0.97
CA LEU A 582 -2.61 18.22 -0.25
C LEU A 582 -2.44 18.32 1.26
N SER A 583 -1.19 18.29 1.73
CA SER A 583 -0.86 18.45 3.14
C SER A 583 -1.23 19.85 3.60
N VAL A 584 -1.75 19.94 4.82
CA VAL A 584 -2.13 21.22 5.44
C VAL A 584 -1.44 21.38 6.80
N SER A 585 -1.32 22.63 7.24
CA SER A 585 -0.80 22.93 8.59
C SER A 585 -1.72 22.33 9.68
N GLU A 586 -1.19 22.10 10.89
CA GLU A 586 -2.03 21.64 12.01
C GLU A 586 -3.19 22.59 12.33
N PHE A 587 -2.98 23.89 12.10
CA PHE A 587 -3.98 24.92 12.31
C PHE A 587 -5.10 24.82 11.28
N ASP A 588 -4.75 24.78 9.99
CA ASP A 588 -5.72 24.64 8.90
C ASP A 588 -6.49 23.33 8.99
N TYR A 589 -5.82 22.24 9.40
CA TYR A 589 -6.47 20.96 9.68
C TYR A 589 -7.62 21.11 10.70
N GLY A 590 -7.35 21.79 11.83
CA GLY A 590 -8.37 22.04 12.86
C GLY A 590 -9.50 22.93 12.35
N VAL A 591 -9.17 24.01 11.63
CA VAL A 591 -10.15 24.92 11.03
C VAL A 591 -11.04 24.22 10.01
N TYR A 592 -10.45 23.46 9.08
CA TYR A 592 -11.17 22.74 8.04
C TYR A 592 -12.06 21.64 8.62
N MET A 593 -11.61 20.96 9.69
CA MET A 593 -12.44 20.01 10.43
C MET A 593 -13.72 20.66 10.93
N LEU A 594 -13.62 21.73 11.72
CA LEU A 594 -14.79 22.36 12.33
C LEU A 594 -15.80 22.86 11.29
N ARG A 595 -15.29 23.50 10.23
CA ARG A 595 -16.12 23.98 9.12
C ARG A 595 -16.79 22.83 8.40
N TYR A 596 -16.06 21.75 8.10
CA TYR A 596 -16.62 20.56 7.45
C TYR A 596 -17.77 19.98 8.26
N LEU A 597 -17.57 19.76 9.56
CA LEU A 597 -18.58 19.19 10.46
C LEU A 597 -19.89 20.00 10.44
N VAL A 598 -19.78 21.34 10.52
CA VAL A 598 -20.93 22.25 10.47
C VAL A 598 -21.58 22.24 9.09
N ILE A 599 -20.81 22.40 8.02
CA ILE A 599 -21.32 22.42 6.63
C ILE A 599 -22.08 21.13 6.32
N SER A 600 -21.56 19.97 6.70
CA SER A 600 -22.16 18.68 6.41
C SER A 600 -23.40 18.40 7.24
N VAL A 601 -23.31 18.49 8.58
CA VAL A 601 -24.42 18.07 9.47
C VAL A 601 -25.55 19.11 9.46
N CYS A 602 -25.22 20.40 9.55
CA CYS A 602 -26.24 21.45 9.61
C CYS A 602 -26.96 21.63 8.27
N SER A 603 -26.42 21.10 7.16
CA SER A 603 -27.13 21.09 5.87
C SER A 603 -28.43 20.29 5.91
N GLY A 604 -28.58 19.36 6.87
CA GLY A 604 -29.66 18.38 6.93
C GLY A 604 -29.48 17.19 5.99
N PHE A 605 -28.37 17.10 5.26
CA PHE A 605 -28.10 16.00 4.32
C PHE A 605 -27.31 14.85 4.93
N VAL A 606 -26.51 15.10 5.97
CA VAL A 606 -25.65 14.11 6.62
C VAL A 606 -26.07 13.90 8.06
N ASP A 607 -26.27 12.64 8.43
CA ASP A 607 -26.74 12.24 9.74
C ASP A 607 -25.63 12.03 10.76
N ARG A 608 -24.43 11.68 10.34
CA ARG A 608 -23.27 11.50 11.22
C ARG A 608 -21.97 11.68 10.45
N VAL A 609 -20.95 12.21 11.13
CA VAL A 609 -19.58 12.29 10.60
C VAL A 609 -18.62 11.68 11.60
N TYR A 610 -17.76 10.77 11.13
CA TYR A 610 -16.64 10.22 11.89
C TYR A 610 -15.34 10.79 11.34
N TRP A 611 -14.62 11.50 12.21
CA TRP A 611 -13.34 12.07 11.88
C TRP A 611 -12.25 10.99 11.91
N TRP A 612 -11.45 10.90 10.86
CA TRP A 612 -10.35 9.95 10.75
C TRP A 612 -9.02 10.66 11.05
N ARG A 613 -8.36 10.46 12.17
CA ARG A 613 -8.74 9.68 13.33
C ARG A 613 -8.14 10.33 14.58
N LEU A 614 -8.39 9.77 15.75
CA LEU A 614 -7.94 10.37 17.00
C LEU A 614 -6.41 10.49 17.07
N VAL A 615 -5.69 9.38 16.84
CA VAL A 615 -4.23 9.32 17.02
C VAL A 615 -3.56 8.79 15.75
N ALA A 616 -2.74 9.61 15.09
CA ALA A 616 -1.90 9.22 13.96
C ALA A 616 -0.90 10.33 13.64
N HIS A 617 0.35 9.97 13.35
CA HIS A 617 1.39 10.95 13.05
C HIS A 617 1.06 11.80 11.82
N GLY A 618 0.73 11.19 10.68
CA GLY A 618 0.58 11.93 9.43
C GLY A 618 -0.75 12.65 9.22
N PHE A 619 -1.77 12.43 10.07
CA PHE A 619 -3.14 12.89 9.80
C PHE A 619 -4.10 12.84 11.01
N GLY A 620 -3.62 12.54 12.22
CA GLY A 620 -4.45 12.42 13.43
C GLY A 620 -4.55 13.73 14.22
N LEU A 621 -5.52 13.78 15.14
CA LEU A 621 -5.69 14.89 16.09
C LEU A 621 -4.61 14.90 17.17
N VAL A 622 -3.98 13.75 17.42
CA VAL A 622 -2.87 13.56 18.36
C VAL A 622 -1.70 12.92 17.62
N ASP A 623 -0.50 13.42 17.89
CA ASP A 623 0.76 12.91 17.39
C ASP A 623 1.39 11.94 18.39
N GLU A 624 1.34 10.64 18.12
CA GLU A 624 1.93 9.60 18.95
C GLU A 624 3.47 9.56 18.89
N ARG A 625 4.08 10.22 17.91
CA ARG A 625 5.53 10.18 17.65
C ARG A 625 6.24 11.48 18.02
N ALA A 626 5.54 12.44 18.61
CA ALA A 626 6.13 13.69 19.06
C ALA A 626 7.22 13.46 20.14
N GLU A 627 8.20 14.36 20.20
CA GLU A 627 9.23 14.32 21.23
C GLU A 627 8.59 14.47 22.62
N GLY A 628 8.94 13.58 23.55
CA GLY A 628 8.33 13.53 24.89
C GLY A 628 7.04 12.70 24.98
N GLY A 629 6.59 12.07 23.89
CA GLY A 629 5.42 11.17 23.88
C GLY A 629 4.24 11.75 23.09
N TRP A 630 3.03 11.23 23.34
CA TRP A 630 1.84 11.65 22.61
C TRP A 630 1.52 13.13 22.86
N ARG A 631 1.37 13.91 21.79
CA ARG A 631 1.08 15.34 21.83
C ARG A 631 -0.26 15.66 21.17
N GLU A 632 -1.14 16.31 21.92
CA GLU A 632 -2.37 16.88 21.36
C GLU A 632 -2.03 17.99 20.35
N ARG A 633 -2.52 17.88 19.12
CA ARG A 633 -2.41 18.95 18.13
C ARG A 633 -3.45 20.03 18.41
N ILE A 634 -3.28 21.22 17.83
CA ILE A 634 -4.24 22.31 18.03
C ILE A 634 -5.66 21.94 17.58
N GLY A 635 -5.79 21.10 16.53
CA GLY A 635 -7.08 20.55 16.10
C GLY A 635 -7.81 19.75 17.18
N PHE A 636 -7.11 19.04 18.06
CA PHE A 636 -7.72 18.34 19.20
C PHE A 636 -8.35 19.33 20.18
N LYS A 637 -7.62 20.40 20.55
CA LYS A 637 -8.14 21.48 21.40
C LYS A 637 -9.37 22.14 20.77
N MET A 638 -9.32 22.40 19.47
CA MET A 638 -10.44 22.99 18.72
C MET A 638 -11.67 22.09 18.69
N LEU A 639 -11.50 20.78 18.47
CA LEU A 639 -12.60 19.82 18.52
C LEU A 639 -13.25 19.76 19.90
N ARG A 640 -12.44 19.74 20.96
CA ARG A 640 -12.95 19.74 22.33
C ARG A 640 -13.85 20.94 22.59
N VAL A 641 -13.37 22.15 22.28
CA VAL A 641 -14.15 23.39 22.45
C VAL A 641 -15.41 23.36 21.60
N PHE A 642 -15.32 22.89 20.34
CA PHE A 642 -16.49 22.72 19.49
C PHE A 642 -17.54 21.79 20.10
N LEU A 643 -17.13 20.64 20.65
CA LEU A 643 -18.05 19.68 21.28
C LEU A 643 -18.64 20.24 22.57
N GLU A 644 -17.85 20.91 23.40
CA GLU A 644 -18.33 21.60 24.60
C GLU A 644 -19.41 22.62 24.22
N GLN A 645 -19.14 23.49 23.24
CA GLN A 645 -20.05 24.57 22.86
C GLN A 645 -21.26 24.11 22.04
N LEU A 646 -21.08 23.17 21.11
CA LEU A 646 -22.09 22.85 20.10
C LEU A 646 -22.45 21.35 20.03
N GLY A 647 -21.71 20.45 20.67
CA GLY A 647 -21.87 19.00 20.52
C GLY A 647 -23.22 18.44 20.96
N SER A 648 -23.94 19.18 21.82
CA SER A 648 -25.32 18.87 22.25
C SER A 648 -26.32 19.98 21.89
N ALA A 649 -25.89 20.98 21.11
CA ALA A 649 -26.73 22.10 20.71
C ALA A 649 -27.71 21.70 19.58
N THR A 650 -28.75 22.50 19.40
CA THR A 650 -29.62 22.42 18.22
C THR A 650 -29.23 23.52 17.24
N PHE A 651 -28.85 23.14 16.01
CA PHE A 651 -28.73 24.08 14.89
C PHE A 651 -30.11 24.67 14.57
N LEU A 652 -30.19 25.99 14.45
CA LEU A 652 -31.43 26.72 14.17
C LEU A 652 -31.54 27.14 12.71
N ASP A 653 -30.58 27.94 12.26
CA ASP A 653 -30.57 28.56 10.94
C ASP A 653 -29.16 29.05 10.55
N LYS A 654 -28.92 29.16 9.24
CA LYS A 654 -27.73 29.83 8.70
C LYS A 654 -28.12 31.27 8.38
N LEU A 655 -27.39 32.24 8.90
CA LEU A 655 -27.65 33.66 8.66
C LEU A 655 -27.29 34.04 7.21
N GLU A 656 -28.08 34.95 6.66
CA GLU A 656 -27.78 35.59 5.38
C GLU A 656 -26.64 36.59 5.57
N MET A 657 -25.51 36.30 4.93
CA MET A 657 -24.26 37.05 5.06
C MET A 657 -23.67 37.30 3.66
N GLU A 658 -22.64 38.14 3.59
CA GLU A 658 -21.85 38.33 2.37
C GLU A 658 -21.25 37.01 1.83
N VAL A 659 -20.89 37.02 0.54
CA VAL A 659 -20.16 35.90 -0.07
C VAL A 659 -18.89 35.60 0.72
N ASP A 660 -18.64 34.31 0.92
CA ASP A 660 -17.53 33.76 1.71
C ASP A 660 -17.56 34.11 3.21
N VAL A 661 -18.70 34.59 3.72
CA VAL A 661 -18.96 34.79 5.14
C VAL A 661 -20.02 33.80 5.61
N TYR A 662 -19.69 33.02 6.63
CA TYR A 662 -20.50 31.90 7.11
C TYR A 662 -20.84 32.13 8.57
N ALA A 663 -22.12 32.22 8.90
CA ALA A 663 -22.59 32.36 10.27
C ALA A 663 -23.77 31.40 10.52
N PHE A 664 -23.62 30.54 11.52
CA PHE A 664 -24.59 29.50 11.87
C PHE A 664 -25.05 29.72 13.32
N ARG A 665 -26.37 29.74 13.52
CA ARG A 665 -26.97 29.96 14.83
C ARG A 665 -27.37 28.63 15.48
N PHE A 666 -27.08 28.52 16.77
CA PHE A 666 -27.33 27.35 17.60
C PHE A 666 -27.99 27.75 18.91
N GLU A 667 -28.69 26.79 19.51
CA GLU A 667 -29.30 26.88 20.83
C GLU A 667 -28.79 25.74 21.72
N ARG A 668 -28.26 26.07 22.89
CA ARG A 668 -27.78 25.12 23.91
C ARG A 668 -28.36 25.52 25.26
N GLY A 669 -29.42 24.83 25.70
CA GLY A 669 -30.19 25.26 26.87
C GLY A 669 -30.79 26.65 26.61
N ASP A 670 -30.57 27.59 27.51
CA ASP A 670 -31.03 28.98 27.37
C ASP A 670 -30.06 29.87 26.59
N GLU A 671 -28.91 29.34 26.19
CA GLU A 671 -27.85 30.09 25.52
C GLU A 671 -27.97 30.00 24.00
N LYS A 672 -27.85 31.14 23.32
CA LYS A 672 -27.76 31.21 21.86
C LYS A 672 -26.33 31.52 21.45
N ILE A 673 -25.83 30.70 20.53
CA ILE A 673 -24.44 30.75 20.07
C ILE A 673 -24.43 30.93 18.55
N ILE A 674 -23.62 31.84 18.05
CA ILE A 674 -23.33 31.95 16.61
C ILE A 674 -21.91 31.49 16.37
N MET A 675 -21.73 30.45 15.55
CA MET A 675 -20.41 30.09 15.03
C MET A 675 -20.22 30.77 13.68
N MET A 676 -19.15 31.55 13.55
CA MET A 676 -18.89 32.36 12.36
C MET A 676 -17.45 32.24 11.88
N TRP A 677 -17.26 32.23 10.57
CA TRP A 677 -15.95 32.26 9.91
C TRP A 677 -16.07 32.88 8.51
N CYS A 678 -14.92 33.15 7.89
CA CYS A 678 -14.79 33.54 6.50
C CYS A 678 -13.99 32.49 5.71
N ASN A 679 -14.07 32.49 4.38
CA ASN A 679 -13.23 31.65 3.52
C ASN A 679 -12.27 32.51 2.69
N GLY A 680 -11.00 32.55 3.06
CA GLY A 680 -9.95 33.26 2.31
C GLY A 680 -10.04 34.80 2.37
N ARG A 681 -10.77 35.34 3.36
CA ARG A 681 -10.89 36.80 3.61
C ARG A 681 -11.19 37.07 5.09
N THR A 682 -11.22 38.35 5.46
CA THR A 682 -11.73 38.80 6.76
C THR A 682 -13.05 39.59 6.62
N TYR A 683 -13.78 39.69 7.73
CA TYR A 683 -15.02 40.43 7.85
C TYR A 683 -15.08 41.18 9.18
N SER A 684 -15.33 42.50 9.12
CA SER A 684 -15.34 43.40 10.28
C SER A 684 -16.72 43.99 10.60
N GLY A 685 -17.80 43.42 10.02
CA GLY A 685 -19.17 43.92 10.16
C GLY A 685 -19.71 44.63 8.91
N PRO A 686 -20.95 45.16 8.97
CA PRO A 686 -21.80 45.27 10.16
C PRO A 686 -22.32 43.93 10.69
N TRP A 687 -22.23 43.71 12.01
CA TRP A 687 -22.79 42.51 12.63
C TRP A 687 -24.32 42.58 12.63
N SER A 688 -24.99 41.52 12.20
CA SER A 688 -26.46 41.43 12.22
C SER A 688 -27.03 41.03 13.60
N PHE A 689 -26.18 40.99 14.63
CA PHE A 689 -26.49 40.55 15.98
C PHE A 689 -25.58 41.25 17.00
N GLU A 690 -26.05 41.35 18.24
CA GLU A 690 -25.26 41.76 19.40
C GLU A 690 -24.77 40.52 20.15
N PHE A 691 -23.60 40.60 20.80
CA PHE A 691 -23.04 39.51 21.58
C PHE A 691 -22.40 40.03 22.86
N ARG A 692 -22.49 39.22 23.93
CA ARG A 692 -21.91 39.51 25.25
C ARG A 692 -20.43 39.14 25.32
N GLN A 693 -20.06 38.06 24.65
CA GLN A 693 -18.71 37.50 24.66
C GLN A 693 -18.44 36.75 23.35
N ALA A 694 -17.17 36.63 22.99
CA ALA A 694 -16.75 35.75 21.91
C ALA A 694 -15.51 34.91 22.29
N LEU A 695 -15.48 33.67 21.80
CA LEU A 695 -14.37 32.73 21.93
C LEU A 695 -13.78 32.44 20.55
N ASN A 696 -12.46 32.32 20.46
CA ASN A 696 -11.83 31.74 19.27
C ASN A 696 -12.04 30.21 19.21
N ALA A 697 -11.59 29.57 18.13
CA ALA A 697 -11.67 28.13 17.96
C ALA A 697 -10.97 27.32 19.07
N THR A 698 -10.03 27.91 19.81
CA THR A 698 -9.31 27.26 20.91
C THR A 698 -9.92 27.56 22.28
N GLY A 699 -11.06 28.27 22.35
CA GLY A 699 -11.80 28.55 23.58
C GLY A 699 -11.28 29.74 24.38
N ASP A 700 -10.35 30.51 23.83
CA ASP A 700 -9.81 31.70 24.49
C ASP A 700 -10.72 32.91 24.21
N VAL A 701 -10.95 33.74 25.24
CA VAL A 701 -11.77 34.96 25.11
C VAL A 701 -11.08 35.96 24.20
N THR A 702 -11.81 36.53 23.25
CA THR A 702 -11.24 37.44 22.26
C THR A 702 -12.03 38.76 22.17
N GLY A 703 -11.30 39.87 22.09
CA GLY A 703 -11.85 41.17 21.71
C GLY A 703 -11.97 41.25 20.20
N ILE A 704 -13.10 40.78 19.66
CA ILE A 704 -13.24 40.59 18.21
C ILE A 704 -13.51 41.90 17.50
N LYS A 705 -12.60 42.24 16.57
CA LYS A 705 -12.77 43.34 15.61
C LYS A 705 -13.05 42.83 14.20
N GLU A 706 -12.55 41.64 13.88
CA GLU A 706 -12.75 40.98 12.60
C GLU A 706 -12.80 39.46 12.80
N VAL A 707 -13.52 38.78 11.90
CA VAL A 707 -13.56 37.33 11.77
C VAL A 707 -12.82 36.95 10.49
N GLY A 708 -11.89 35.99 10.59
CA GLY A 708 -11.14 35.45 9.46
C GLY A 708 -11.46 33.98 9.22
N ASP A 709 -10.45 33.22 8.82
CA ASP A 709 -10.63 31.81 8.49
C ASP A 709 -10.97 30.93 9.72
N SER A 710 -10.35 31.19 10.87
CA SER A 710 -10.67 30.39 12.06
C SER A 710 -12.09 30.69 12.56
N PRO A 711 -12.89 29.65 12.87
CA PRO A 711 -14.18 29.86 13.49
C PRO A 711 -14.10 30.59 14.82
N VAL A 712 -15.15 31.36 15.07
CA VAL A 712 -15.39 32.14 16.27
C VAL A 712 -16.78 31.78 16.81
N TYR A 713 -16.90 31.65 18.12
CA TYR A 713 -18.18 31.45 18.81
C TYR A 713 -18.61 32.73 19.50
N PHE A 714 -19.71 33.32 19.06
CA PHE A 714 -20.34 34.48 19.67
C PHE A 714 -21.50 34.05 20.56
N PHE A 715 -21.54 34.56 21.79
CA PHE A 715 -22.56 34.26 22.79
C PHE A 715 -23.52 35.46 22.88
N LEU A 716 -24.79 35.23 22.54
CA LEU A 716 -25.82 36.28 22.49
C LEU A 716 -26.33 36.64 23.87
#